data_AF-A0A1C6U2D5-F1
#
_entry.id   AF-A0A1C6U2D5-F1
#
_cell.length_a   1.000
_cell.length_b   1.000
_cell.length_c   1.000
_cell.angle_alpha   90.00
_cell.angle_beta   90.00
_cell.angle_gamma   90.00
#
_symmetry.space_group_name_H-M   'P 1'
#
loop_
_entity.id
_entity.type
_entity.pdbx_description
1 polymer ?
#
loop_
_entity_poly.entity_id
_entity_poly.type
_entity_poly.pdbx_seq_one_letter_code
_entity_poly.pdbx_strand_id
1 'polypeptide(L)'
;MTTVEQPVDVLLSDGTTVQLRPICPADGPGIVAMHSRFSERTRYLRYFSPYPRIPDRDLQRFVNVDHRDREAFVVLVGDRIVAVGRYERLGPQAPEAEVAFVVEDAYQGRGIGSVLLEHLADTAGRNDIANFVAEVLPANGAMLRVFSDFGYQVQRQFADGVVHLTFPIAPTDATLEVQRGREHRTEARSIARLLAPRGVAVYGASATGQGVGAAVLGHLRDGGYPGTVIPVHPSAATVAGLPAYSSASDAGVPVDLAVVAVPPETAREVVADAAAAGAHGLVVISAGFAEAGGEGAAMQRALVRAAHAAGMRVVGPNCLGVANTDPAVRLNATLAPRLPVPGRVGIFSQSGAFGVALLAEADRRGLGLSSFVSAGNRADVSGNDLLQYWQDDPGTDVIMLYLETFGNPRKFARLARRIGRDKPVVALASPARPPGVGDAAGPDEVAVGALFAHSGVIRVDTVAELLDVGVLLAHQPLPAGSRVGVVGNSSALTGLAATACAAQGLTVARGYPRDVGPRAGAAEFAAALAETGADDEVDALVVVFAPPLPGQLTDTEADFTTALPSAFAAGKPAVATLLVGRAPAGVPAYPSVEEAVRALARVAVYADWLRRPAGLPPELPRVDREAAHAALRPEALDPVGLLAAYGIDVVESVPARSAVEAVDAAARLGFPVALKAAAPGLRHRLDLGAVRLDLPDAATVHRTYAEMAAVFGAAVLVQPMVPPGVACVVELVEDPAFGPVVGFGLGGVATELLGDQAWRAVPLTDLDAAELVDEPRAAPLLRGHRGAAPVDRAALADLLLRVGRLADEQPRVRALTLNPVLARPDGISVLHATVRIGSAVPRPDTGPRRL
;
A
#
# COMPACT_ATOMS: atom_id res chain seq x y z
N MET A 1 6.16 33.07 2.57
CA MET A 1 4.69 32.95 2.48
C MET A 1 4.34 31.56 2.97
N THR A 2 3.91 31.45 4.22
CA THR A 2 3.44 30.18 4.81
C THR A 2 2.18 29.76 4.05
N THR A 3 2.28 28.63 3.34
CA THR A 3 1.15 27.98 2.67
C THR A 3 0.12 27.64 3.74
N VAL A 4 -1.02 28.34 3.76
CA VAL A 4 -2.16 27.96 4.59
C VAL A 4 -2.55 26.53 4.20
N GLU A 5 -2.51 25.61 5.15
CA GLU A 5 -2.78 24.20 4.92
C GLU A 5 -4.21 24.02 4.40
N GLN A 6 -4.38 23.25 3.31
CA GLN A 6 -5.70 23.02 2.74
C GLN A 6 -6.55 22.17 3.69
N PRO A 7 -7.89 22.30 3.66
CA PRO A 7 -8.77 21.39 4.41
C PRO A 7 -8.51 19.93 4.04
N VAL A 8 -8.49 19.08 5.05
CA VAL A 8 -8.30 17.63 4.92
C VAL A 8 -9.48 16.89 5.52
N ASP A 9 -9.88 15.80 4.88
CA ASP A 9 -10.95 14.95 5.37
C ASP A 9 -10.35 13.81 6.21
N VAL A 10 -10.96 13.50 7.34
CA VAL A 10 -10.46 12.50 8.29
C VAL A 10 -11.58 11.60 8.76
N LEU A 11 -11.27 10.31 8.92
CA LEU A 11 -12.18 9.36 9.53
C LEU A 11 -12.13 9.38 11.07
N LEU A 12 -13.31 9.27 11.67
CA LEU A 12 -13.52 9.11 13.10
C LEU A 12 -13.67 7.65 13.49
N SER A 13 -13.49 7.33 14.77
CA SER A 13 -13.49 5.94 15.27
C SER A 13 -14.83 5.20 15.12
N ASP A 14 -15.90 5.90 14.74
CA ASP A 14 -17.17 5.31 14.39
C ASP A 14 -17.32 4.99 12.89
N GLY A 15 -16.39 5.42 12.04
CA GLY A 15 -16.38 5.22 10.60
C GLY A 15 -16.94 6.39 9.78
N THR A 16 -17.38 7.48 10.43
CA THR A 16 -17.83 8.70 9.74
C THR A 16 -16.66 9.62 9.39
N THR A 17 -16.87 10.52 8.43
CA THR A 17 -15.89 11.53 8.02
C THR A 17 -16.13 12.88 8.69
N VAL A 18 -15.06 13.64 8.89
CA VAL A 18 -15.09 15.05 9.28
C VAL A 18 -14.06 15.83 8.50
N GLN A 19 -14.26 17.14 8.37
CA GLN A 19 -13.27 18.02 7.78
C GLN A 19 -12.42 18.67 8.88
N LEU A 20 -11.11 18.70 8.70
CA LEU A 20 -10.16 19.42 9.53
C LEU A 20 -9.50 20.51 8.69
N ARG A 21 -9.36 21.72 9.23
CA ARG A 21 -8.63 22.81 8.57
C ARG A 21 -8.04 23.79 9.57
N PRO A 22 -7.04 24.60 9.19
CA PRO A 22 -6.60 25.71 10.00
C PRO A 22 -7.75 26.64 10.36
N ILE A 23 -7.70 27.20 11.57
CA ILE A 23 -8.63 28.23 12.02
C ILE A 23 -8.40 29.51 11.23
N CYS A 24 -9.44 30.31 11.03
CA CYS A 24 -9.32 31.64 10.47
C CYS A 24 -10.12 32.67 11.28
N PRO A 25 -9.85 33.98 11.11
CA PRO A 25 -10.56 35.02 11.86
C PRO A 25 -12.09 34.99 11.70
N ALA A 26 -12.59 34.50 10.56
CA ALA A 26 -14.01 34.37 10.29
C ALA A 26 -14.72 33.29 11.14
N ASP A 27 -13.97 32.41 11.82
CA ASP A 27 -14.52 31.32 12.65
C ASP A 27 -15.05 31.80 14.01
N GLY A 28 -14.86 33.06 14.37
CA GLY A 28 -15.27 33.63 15.66
C GLY A 28 -16.70 33.26 16.08
N PRO A 29 -17.73 33.51 15.23
CA PRO A 29 -19.10 33.11 15.53
C PRO A 29 -19.28 31.61 15.72
N GLY A 30 -18.59 30.79 14.92
CA GLY A 30 -18.62 29.32 15.02
C GLY A 30 -18.02 28.80 16.33
N ILE A 31 -16.92 29.41 16.79
CA ILE A 31 -16.29 29.08 18.08
C ILE A 31 -17.21 29.44 19.25
N VAL A 32 -17.86 30.61 19.22
CA VAL A 32 -18.85 31.01 20.25
C VAL A 32 -20.04 30.05 20.26
N ALA A 33 -20.57 29.70 19.09
CA ALA A 33 -21.67 28.76 18.95
C ALA A 33 -21.29 27.35 19.45
N MET A 34 -20.08 26.88 19.19
CA MET A 34 -19.58 25.61 19.73
C MET A 34 -19.50 25.66 21.26
N HIS A 35 -18.90 26.73 21.81
CA HIS A 35 -18.73 26.88 23.25
C HIS A 35 -20.06 26.95 24.02
N SER A 36 -21.11 27.53 23.42
CA SER A 36 -22.43 27.60 24.05
C SER A 36 -23.08 26.21 24.24
N ARG A 37 -22.68 25.22 23.43
CA ARG A 37 -23.16 23.83 23.51
C ARG A 37 -22.40 22.94 24.51
N PHE A 38 -21.27 23.42 25.05
CA PHE A 38 -20.52 22.66 26.05
C PHE A 38 -21.27 22.50 27.36
N SER A 39 -21.14 21.32 27.97
CA SER A 39 -21.54 21.14 29.36
C SER A 39 -20.66 21.97 30.31
N GLU A 40 -21.16 22.24 31.53
CA GLU A 40 -20.36 22.87 32.59
C GLU A 40 -19.10 22.07 32.89
N ARG A 41 -19.19 20.74 32.84
CA ARG A 41 -18.07 19.83 33.02
C ARG A 41 -17.01 20.05 31.93
N THR A 42 -17.38 20.09 30.65
CA THR A 42 -16.43 20.33 29.55
C THR A 42 -15.72 21.68 29.70
N ARG A 43 -16.45 22.75 30.06
CA ARG A 43 -15.86 24.08 30.32
C ARG A 43 -14.88 24.04 31.49
N TYR A 44 -15.29 23.45 32.62
CA TYR A 44 -14.44 23.34 33.80
C TYR A 44 -13.16 22.54 33.54
N LEU A 45 -13.26 21.41 32.84
CA LEU A 45 -12.11 20.59 32.49
C LEU A 45 -11.15 21.26 31.50
N ARG A 46 -11.63 22.23 30.70
CA ARG A 46 -10.84 22.97 29.71
C ARG A 46 -10.16 24.22 30.27
N TYR A 47 -10.85 24.98 31.10
CA TYR A 47 -10.43 26.31 31.55
C TYR A 47 -10.08 26.38 33.05
N PHE A 48 -10.20 25.25 33.75
CA PHE A 48 -9.94 25.07 35.19
C PHE A 48 -10.75 26.00 36.10
N SER A 49 -11.77 26.67 35.54
CA SER A 49 -12.58 27.69 36.18
C SER A 49 -13.94 27.80 35.48
N PRO A 50 -14.96 28.38 36.13
CA PRO A 50 -16.22 28.71 35.47
C PRO A 50 -15.99 29.67 34.30
N TYR A 51 -16.22 29.20 33.08
CA TYR A 51 -15.99 29.95 31.85
C TYR A 51 -17.28 29.96 31.00
N PRO A 52 -18.35 30.68 31.42
CA PRO A 52 -19.68 30.55 30.82
C PRO A 52 -19.78 31.17 29.42
N ARG A 53 -18.94 32.18 29.12
CA ARG A 53 -18.85 32.85 27.81
C ARG A 53 -17.38 33.12 27.50
N ILE A 54 -17.02 33.12 26.22
CA ILE A 54 -15.69 33.51 25.77
C ILE A 54 -15.63 35.04 25.75
N PRO A 55 -14.74 35.71 26.51
CA PRO A 55 -14.52 37.14 26.40
C PRO A 55 -14.02 37.52 25.00
N ASP A 56 -14.41 38.70 24.50
CA ASP A 56 -14.04 39.14 23.14
C ASP A 56 -12.53 39.17 22.92
N ARG A 57 -11.76 39.55 23.95
CA ARG A 57 -10.29 39.55 23.91
C ARG A 57 -9.73 38.16 23.62
N ASP A 58 -10.27 37.15 24.31
CA ASP A 58 -9.79 35.78 24.18
C ASP A 58 -10.27 35.19 22.86
N LEU A 59 -11.51 35.49 22.43
CA LEU A 59 -11.99 35.11 21.11
C LEU A 59 -11.10 35.65 19.99
N GLN A 60 -10.74 36.94 20.03
CA GLN A 60 -9.82 37.54 19.07
C GLN A 60 -8.46 36.86 19.09
N ARG A 61 -7.90 36.58 20.27
CA ARG A 61 -6.64 35.81 20.38
C ARG A 61 -6.77 34.39 19.82
N PHE A 62 -7.94 33.77 19.98
CA PHE A 62 -8.16 32.37 19.61
C PHE A 62 -8.30 32.14 18.11
N VAL A 63 -8.81 33.10 17.35
CA VAL A 63 -9.03 32.97 15.89
C VAL A 63 -7.97 33.65 15.03
N ASN A 64 -7.14 34.51 15.63
CA ASN A 64 -6.03 35.18 14.96
C ASN A 64 -4.69 34.52 15.36
N VAL A 65 -4.25 33.57 14.54
CA VAL A 65 -2.98 32.84 14.71
C VAL A 65 -1.97 33.24 13.62
N ASP A 66 -0.68 33.05 13.90
CA ASP A 66 0.42 33.39 12.98
C ASP A 66 0.95 32.19 12.18
N HIS A 67 0.39 31.00 12.43
CA HIS A 67 0.75 29.72 11.79
C HIS A 67 2.22 29.31 11.98
N ARG A 68 2.88 29.89 13.00
CA ARG A 68 4.28 29.59 13.34
C ARG A 68 4.45 29.33 14.83
N ASP A 69 4.24 30.35 15.64
CA ASP A 69 4.35 30.29 17.10
C ASP A 69 3.01 29.98 17.74
N ARG A 70 1.92 30.31 17.05
CA ARG A 70 0.56 29.91 17.38
C ARG A 70 -0.09 29.27 16.17
N GLU A 71 -0.69 28.11 16.39
CA GLU A 71 -1.46 27.40 15.37
C GLU A 71 -2.72 26.82 15.98
N ALA A 72 -3.79 26.74 15.20
CA ALA A 72 -4.99 26.06 15.63
C ALA A 72 -5.73 25.42 14.45
N PHE A 73 -6.27 24.23 14.70
CA PHE A 73 -7.13 23.51 13.77
C PHE A 73 -8.54 23.41 14.33
N VAL A 74 -9.52 23.56 13.44
CA VAL A 74 -10.94 23.32 13.72
C VAL A 74 -11.40 22.05 13.01
N VAL A 75 -12.30 21.32 13.66
CA VAL A 75 -12.99 20.16 13.07
C VAL A 75 -14.43 20.54 12.78
N LEU A 76 -14.86 20.28 11.55
CA LEU A 76 -16.19 20.59 11.05
C LEU A 76 -16.97 19.32 10.72
N VAL A 77 -18.26 19.36 11.06
CA VAL A 77 -19.29 18.43 10.59
C VAL A 77 -20.31 19.25 9.82
N GLY A 78 -20.37 19.08 8.51
CA GLY A 78 -20.97 20.06 7.61
C GLY A 78 -20.24 21.40 7.73
N ASP A 79 -20.98 22.47 8.04
CA ASP A 79 -20.48 23.82 8.30
C ASP A 79 -20.23 24.10 9.80
N ARG A 80 -20.56 23.14 10.67
CA ARG A 80 -20.54 23.34 12.12
C ARG A 80 -19.20 22.94 12.73
N ILE A 81 -18.55 23.87 13.41
CA ILE A 81 -17.36 23.59 14.23
C ILE A 81 -17.77 22.78 15.48
N VAL A 82 -17.13 21.62 15.67
CA VAL A 82 -17.39 20.69 16.78
C VAL A 82 -16.18 20.44 17.68
N ALA A 83 -14.98 20.85 17.24
CA ALA A 83 -13.78 20.80 18.06
C ALA A 83 -12.75 21.84 17.61
N VAL A 84 -11.85 22.20 18.53
CA VAL A 84 -10.66 22.99 18.24
C VAL A 84 -9.46 22.44 19.02
N GLY A 85 -8.33 22.33 18.33
CA GLY A 85 -7.02 22.03 18.90
C GLY A 85 -6.05 23.15 18.56
N ARG A 86 -5.12 23.47 19.45
CA ARG A 86 -4.13 24.52 19.23
C ARG A 86 -2.83 24.26 19.96
N TYR A 87 -1.75 24.89 19.49
CA TYR A 87 -0.54 25.07 20.28
C TYR A 87 -0.15 26.55 20.37
N GLU A 88 0.57 26.91 21.42
CA GLU A 88 1.22 28.21 21.60
C GLU A 88 2.65 28.03 22.14
N ARG A 89 3.65 28.57 21.43
CA ARG A 89 5.06 28.45 21.82
C ARG A 89 5.32 29.17 23.15
N LEU A 90 6.07 28.53 24.06
CA LEU A 90 6.31 29.06 25.41
C LEU A 90 7.25 30.28 25.46
N GLY A 91 7.96 30.58 24.38
CA GLY A 91 8.81 31.76 24.26
C GLY A 91 9.40 31.89 22.86
N PRO A 92 10.02 33.04 22.52
CA PRO A 92 10.64 33.22 21.21
C PRO A 92 11.68 32.14 20.94
N GLN A 93 11.52 31.38 19.86
CA GLN A 93 12.41 30.27 19.47
C GLN A 93 12.53 29.12 20.49
N ALA A 94 11.67 29.07 21.52
CA ALA A 94 11.66 27.96 22.46
C ALA A 94 11.29 26.64 21.74
N PRO A 95 11.95 25.51 22.04
CA PRO A 95 11.62 24.21 21.42
C PRO A 95 10.32 23.59 21.96
N GLU A 96 9.62 24.30 22.84
CA GLU A 96 8.44 23.84 23.58
C GLU A 96 7.22 24.70 23.25
N ALA A 97 6.07 24.03 23.08
CA ALA A 97 4.78 24.70 22.91
C ALA A 97 3.70 24.06 23.81
N GLU A 98 2.85 24.89 24.41
CA GLU A 98 1.69 24.43 25.14
C GLU A 98 0.61 23.96 24.17
N VAL A 99 0.11 22.74 24.34
CA VAL A 99 -0.92 22.15 23.48
C VAL A 99 -2.25 21.96 24.21
N ALA A 100 -3.33 22.26 23.51
CA ALA A 100 -4.61 22.51 24.15
C ALA A 100 -5.78 22.15 23.21
N PHE A 101 -6.76 21.37 23.69
CA PHE A 101 -7.92 20.93 22.88
C PHE A 101 -9.25 21.08 23.62
N VAL A 102 -10.33 21.23 22.87
CA VAL A 102 -11.69 21.03 23.37
C VAL A 102 -12.55 20.41 22.26
N VAL A 103 -13.39 19.45 22.65
CA VAL A 103 -14.32 18.74 21.77
C VAL A 103 -15.72 18.83 22.38
N GLU A 104 -16.70 19.20 21.56
CA GLU A 104 -18.11 19.23 21.95
C GLU A 104 -18.57 17.87 22.49
N ASP A 105 -19.34 17.86 23.57
CA ASP A 105 -19.76 16.68 24.32
C ASP A 105 -20.33 15.56 23.42
N ALA A 106 -21.18 15.90 22.44
CA ALA A 106 -21.80 14.96 21.49
C ALA A 106 -20.79 14.26 20.55
N TYR A 107 -19.56 14.75 20.48
CA TYR A 107 -18.50 14.27 19.59
C TYR A 107 -17.30 13.69 20.35
N GLN A 108 -17.33 13.70 21.68
CA GLN A 108 -16.29 13.07 22.50
C GLN A 108 -16.27 11.55 22.31
N GLY A 109 -15.10 10.94 22.50
CA GLY A 109 -14.92 9.49 22.31
C GLY A 109 -14.85 9.01 20.85
N ARG A 110 -14.91 9.93 19.87
CA ARG A 110 -14.85 9.61 18.42
C ARG A 110 -13.44 9.71 17.80
N GLY A 111 -12.41 9.86 18.64
CA GLY A 111 -11.01 9.94 18.20
C GLY A 111 -10.54 11.31 17.69
N ILE A 112 -11.37 12.35 17.79
CA ILE A 112 -11.06 13.73 17.32
C ILE A 112 -9.82 14.32 17.99
N GLY A 113 -9.67 14.14 19.31
CA GLY A 113 -8.50 14.67 20.04
C GLY A 113 -7.18 14.09 19.52
N SER A 114 -7.16 12.80 19.18
CA SER A 114 -6.02 12.15 18.56
C SER A 114 -5.73 12.73 17.17
N VAL A 115 -6.77 12.94 16.32
CA VAL A 115 -6.59 13.57 15.00
C VAL A 115 -5.93 14.95 15.17
N LEU A 116 -6.50 15.80 16.02
CA LEU A 116 -5.98 17.15 16.24
C LEU A 116 -4.53 17.13 16.71
N LEU A 117 -4.17 16.22 17.62
CA LEU A 117 -2.80 16.07 18.11
C LEU A 117 -1.84 15.60 17.00
N GLU A 118 -2.25 14.69 16.12
CA GLU A 118 -1.45 14.26 14.95
C GLU A 118 -1.13 15.46 14.04
N HIS A 119 -2.15 16.23 13.67
CA HIS A 119 -1.99 17.40 12.78
C HIS A 119 -1.19 18.52 13.44
N LEU A 120 -1.44 18.83 14.72
CA LEU A 120 -0.66 19.84 15.44
C LEU A 120 0.80 19.44 15.59
N ALA A 121 1.12 18.17 15.88
CA ALA A 121 2.48 17.69 16.00
C ALA A 121 3.25 17.81 14.67
N ASP A 122 2.61 17.47 13.55
CA ASP A 122 3.19 17.62 12.22
C ASP A 122 3.47 19.10 11.87
N THR A 123 2.52 20.00 12.12
CA THR A 123 2.73 21.45 11.90
C THR A 123 3.78 22.03 12.85
N ALA A 124 3.79 21.63 14.12
CA ALA A 124 4.76 22.09 15.11
C ALA A 124 6.20 21.65 14.73
N GLY A 125 6.37 20.42 14.22
CA GLY A 125 7.67 19.93 13.76
C GLY A 125 8.24 20.73 12.59
N ARG A 126 7.39 21.19 11.67
CA ARG A 126 7.79 22.10 10.57
C ARG A 126 8.20 23.49 11.05
N ASN A 127 7.78 23.86 12.25
CA ASN A 127 8.05 25.15 12.88
C ASN A 127 9.18 25.06 13.93
N ASP A 128 10.04 24.04 13.89
CA ASP A 128 11.17 23.85 14.83
C ASP A 128 10.70 23.76 16.31
N ILE A 129 9.53 23.18 16.56
CA ILE A 129 9.09 22.79 17.92
C ILE A 129 9.44 21.31 18.09
N ALA A 130 10.06 20.95 19.22
CA ALA A 130 10.46 19.58 19.51
C ALA A 130 9.54 18.91 20.55
N ASN A 131 8.94 19.69 21.45
CA ASN A 131 8.17 19.17 22.57
C ASN A 131 6.82 19.89 22.72
N PHE A 132 5.79 19.13 23.08
CA PHE A 132 4.56 19.68 23.61
C PHE A 132 4.53 19.58 25.12
N VAL A 133 3.99 20.62 25.74
CA VAL A 133 3.60 20.63 27.15
C VAL A 133 2.09 20.75 27.26
N ALA A 134 1.50 20.12 28.27
CA ALA A 134 0.07 20.24 28.55
C ALA A 134 -0.20 20.17 30.05
N GLU A 135 -1.11 21.01 30.51
CA GLU A 135 -1.68 20.94 31.85
C GLU A 135 -3.05 20.27 31.77
N VAL A 136 -3.27 19.27 32.63
CA VAL A 136 -4.52 18.50 32.64
C VAL A 136 -4.97 18.26 34.08
N LEU A 137 -6.23 18.55 34.39
CA LEU A 137 -6.79 18.19 35.70
C LEU A 137 -6.78 16.66 35.89
N PRO A 138 -6.39 16.14 37.07
CA PRO A 138 -6.39 14.69 37.35
C PRO A 138 -7.73 14.00 37.08
N ALA A 139 -8.84 14.73 37.24
CA ALA A 139 -10.19 14.24 36.96
C ALA A 139 -10.50 14.06 35.46
N ASN A 140 -9.65 14.56 34.55
CA ASN A 140 -9.82 14.46 33.10
C ASN A 140 -9.14 13.20 32.54
N GLY A 141 -9.60 12.03 32.98
CA GLY A 141 -9.08 10.74 32.51
C GLY A 141 -9.23 10.49 31.00
N ALA A 142 -10.10 11.23 30.31
CA ALA A 142 -10.20 11.18 28.85
C ALA A 142 -9.00 11.86 28.17
N MET A 143 -8.64 13.06 28.61
CA MET A 143 -7.50 13.79 28.05
C MET A 143 -6.16 13.13 28.40
N LEU A 144 -6.02 12.64 29.64
CA LEU A 144 -4.84 11.87 30.05
C LEU A 144 -4.64 10.63 29.16
N ARG A 145 -5.73 9.95 28.78
CA ARG A 145 -5.68 8.84 27.82
C ARG A 145 -5.28 9.27 26.42
N VAL A 146 -5.80 10.39 25.89
CA VAL A 146 -5.39 10.87 24.57
C VAL A 146 -3.87 11.06 24.47
N PHE A 147 -3.23 11.58 25.52
CA PHE A 147 -1.78 11.75 25.57
C PHE A 147 -1.02 10.45 25.82
N SER A 148 -1.46 9.60 26.78
CA SER A 148 -0.78 8.33 27.05
C SER A 148 -0.91 7.35 25.89
N ASP A 149 -2.09 7.26 25.28
CA ASP A 149 -2.38 6.38 24.16
C ASP A 149 -1.70 6.86 22.87
N PHE A 150 -1.04 8.02 22.87
CA PHE A 150 -0.22 8.46 21.75
C PHE A 150 1.24 7.95 21.85
N GLY A 151 1.53 7.09 22.83
CA GLY A 151 2.85 6.47 22.99
C GLY A 151 3.92 7.39 23.58
N TYR A 152 3.53 8.58 24.06
CA TYR A 152 4.45 9.54 24.64
C TYR A 152 4.84 9.16 26.07
N GLN A 153 6.14 9.20 26.39
CA GLN A 153 6.61 9.04 27.76
C GLN A 153 6.20 10.24 28.60
N VAL A 154 5.12 10.07 29.35
CA VAL A 154 4.59 11.11 30.20
C VAL A 154 5.45 11.26 31.45
N GLN A 155 6.27 12.31 31.50
CA GLN A 155 6.80 12.77 32.78
C GLN A 155 5.66 13.45 33.56
N ARG A 156 5.08 12.73 34.53
CA ARG A 156 3.99 13.25 35.37
C ARG A 156 4.60 13.99 36.55
N GLN A 157 4.46 15.31 36.56
CA GLN A 157 4.72 16.10 37.75
C GLN A 157 3.40 16.60 38.31
N PHE A 158 3.11 16.23 39.55
CA PHE A 158 1.98 16.78 40.31
C PHE A 158 2.45 18.09 40.95
N ALA A 159 1.96 19.20 40.45
CA ALA A 159 2.18 20.52 41.01
C ALA A 159 0.85 21.29 40.95
N ASP A 160 0.52 22.01 42.02
CA ASP A 160 -0.63 22.92 42.11
C ASP A 160 -2.01 22.32 41.71
N GLY A 161 -2.19 21.01 41.90
CA GLY A 161 -3.47 20.31 41.65
C GLY A 161 -3.73 19.95 40.18
N VAL A 162 -2.79 20.22 39.27
CA VAL A 162 -2.81 19.81 37.87
C VAL A 162 -1.73 18.77 37.58
N VAL A 163 -1.93 17.97 36.53
CA VAL A 163 -0.92 17.07 35.99
C VAL A 163 -0.22 17.79 34.85
N HIS A 164 1.08 18.04 35.01
CA HIS A 164 1.93 18.55 33.94
C HIS A 164 2.43 17.37 33.10
N LEU A 165 2.30 17.49 31.79
CA LEU A 165 2.73 16.51 30.81
C LEU A 165 3.72 17.20 29.86
N THR A 166 4.87 16.60 29.63
CA THR A 166 5.82 17.01 28.59
C THR A 166 6.12 15.81 27.72
N PHE A 167 6.10 15.98 26.41
CA PHE A 167 6.43 14.91 25.48
C PHE A 167 7.02 15.39 24.14
N PRO A 168 7.98 14.63 23.57
CA PRO A 168 8.55 14.93 22.26
C PRO A 168 7.49 14.71 21.18
N ILE A 169 7.42 15.60 20.17
CA ILE A 169 6.43 15.48 19.09
C ILE A 169 6.88 14.56 17.95
N ALA A 170 8.19 14.26 17.88
CA ALA A 170 8.73 13.33 16.91
C ALA A 170 8.15 11.93 17.16
N PRO A 171 7.56 11.27 16.15
CA PRO A 171 6.93 9.97 16.34
C PRO A 171 7.98 8.91 16.70
N THR A 172 7.70 8.14 17.74
CA THR A 172 8.43 6.90 18.06
C THR A 172 7.81 5.71 17.31
N ASP A 173 8.52 4.59 17.20
CA ASP A 173 7.95 3.36 16.61
C ASP A 173 6.66 2.91 17.31
N ALA A 174 6.62 3.00 18.65
CA ALA A 174 5.43 2.72 19.44
C ALA A 174 4.28 3.69 19.11
N THR A 175 4.56 4.98 18.94
CA THR A 175 3.57 5.98 18.53
C THR A 175 3.00 5.68 17.13
N LEU A 176 3.86 5.32 16.18
CA LEU A 176 3.46 4.96 14.82
C LEU A 176 2.59 3.71 14.80
N GLU A 177 2.90 2.71 15.62
CA GLU A 177 2.09 1.49 15.74
C GLU A 177 0.68 1.80 16.25
N VAL A 178 0.55 2.64 17.28
CA VAL A 178 -0.77 3.03 17.79
C VAL A 178 -1.57 3.84 16.76
N GLN A 179 -0.92 4.76 16.05
CA GLN A 179 -1.56 5.52 14.95
C GLN A 179 -2.07 4.58 13.86
N ARG A 180 -1.24 3.64 13.40
CA ARG A 180 -1.62 2.62 12.41
C ARG A 180 -2.75 1.72 12.89
N GLY A 181 -2.75 1.33 14.17
CA GLY A 181 -3.83 0.54 14.77
C GLY A 181 -5.17 1.30 14.82
N ARG A 182 -5.14 2.62 15.03
CA ARG A 182 -6.33 3.48 14.97
C ARG A 182 -6.84 3.66 13.55
N GLU A 183 -5.95 3.96 12.62
CA GLU A 183 -6.21 4.04 11.17
C GLU A 183 -6.94 2.77 10.72
N HIS A 184 -6.36 1.61 11.02
CA HIS A 184 -6.93 0.30 10.70
C HIS A 184 -8.35 0.10 11.22
N ARG A 185 -8.60 0.23 12.54
CA ARG A 185 -9.94 0.03 13.12
C ARG A 185 -10.99 0.99 12.55
N THR A 186 -10.55 2.20 12.22
CA THR A 186 -11.41 3.27 11.73
C THR A 186 -11.83 3.04 10.28
N GLU A 187 -10.87 2.68 9.42
CA GLU A 187 -11.11 2.33 8.01
C GLU A 187 -11.93 1.04 7.87
N ALA A 188 -11.56 -0.01 8.61
CA ALA A 188 -12.30 -1.27 8.61
C ALA A 188 -13.78 -1.06 8.97
N ARG A 189 -14.06 -0.24 9.99
CA ARG A 189 -15.43 0.11 10.40
C ARG A 189 -16.17 0.94 9.36
N SER A 190 -15.47 1.86 8.71
CA SER A 190 -16.01 2.67 7.63
C SER A 190 -16.48 1.80 6.45
N ILE A 191 -15.70 0.78 6.08
CA ILE A 191 -16.07 -0.18 5.03
C ILE A 191 -17.18 -1.14 5.49
N ALA A 192 -17.15 -1.62 6.73
CA ALA A 192 -18.20 -2.49 7.26
C ALA A 192 -19.60 -1.85 7.15
N ARG A 193 -19.71 -0.53 7.35
CA ARG A 193 -20.98 0.21 7.17
C ARG A 193 -21.50 0.21 5.74
N LEU A 194 -20.62 0.13 4.74
CA LEU A 194 -20.97 0.05 3.32
C LEU A 194 -21.42 -1.37 2.93
N LEU A 195 -20.83 -2.39 3.57
CA LEU A 195 -21.02 -3.80 3.22
C LEU A 195 -22.09 -4.52 4.05
N ALA A 196 -22.49 -3.97 5.20
CA ALA A 196 -23.55 -4.52 6.04
C ALA A 196 -24.59 -3.44 6.45
N PRO A 197 -25.23 -2.75 5.49
CA PRO A 197 -26.30 -1.81 5.80
C PRO A 197 -27.54 -2.53 6.32
N ARG A 198 -28.37 -1.82 7.09
CA ARG A 198 -29.72 -2.24 7.52
C ARG A 198 -30.81 -1.61 6.65
N GLY A 199 -30.55 -0.43 6.07
CA GLY A 199 -31.43 0.26 5.13
C GLY A 199 -30.69 0.74 3.89
N VAL A 200 -31.27 0.51 2.70
CA VAL A 200 -30.72 0.94 1.41
C VAL A 200 -31.73 1.82 0.68
N ALA A 201 -31.33 3.04 0.31
CA ALA A 201 -32.08 3.90 -0.59
C ALA A 201 -31.53 3.78 -2.01
N VAL A 202 -32.40 3.64 -3.02
CA VAL A 202 -32.01 3.55 -4.43
C VAL A 202 -32.52 4.77 -5.19
N TYR A 203 -31.60 5.67 -5.49
CA TYR A 203 -31.84 6.88 -6.29
C TYR A 203 -31.72 6.55 -7.78
N GLY A 204 -32.70 6.97 -8.56
CA GLY A 204 -32.83 6.55 -9.96
C GLY A 204 -33.64 5.27 -10.12
N ALA A 205 -34.46 4.92 -9.11
CA ALA A 205 -35.50 3.91 -9.24
C ALA A 205 -36.43 4.26 -10.41
N SER A 206 -36.96 3.26 -11.10
CA SER A 206 -37.72 3.45 -12.34
C SER A 206 -39.07 2.75 -12.29
N ALA A 207 -40.15 3.50 -12.53
CA ALA A 207 -41.52 2.98 -12.57
C ALA A 207 -41.79 2.06 -13.77
N THR A 208 -41.00 2.17 -14.85
CA THR A 208 -41.12 1.29 -16.04
C THR A 208 -40.42 -0.06 -15.83
N GLY A 209 -39.66 -0.21 -14.74
CA GLY A 209 -38.84 -1.40 -14.49
C GLY A 209 -37.59 -1.48 -15.36
N GLN A 210 -37.23 -0.40 -16.08
CA GLN A 210 -36.05 -0.33 -16.94
C GLN A 210 -34.97 0.58 -16.36
N GLY A 211 -33.71 0.28 -16.67
CA GLY A 211 -32.55 1.09 -16.28
C GLY A 211 -31.80 0.58 -15.05
N VAL A 212 -30.73 1.28 -14.71
CA VAL A 212 -29.76 0.88 -13.67
C VAL A 212 -30.40 0.76 -12.29
N GLY A 213 -31.19 1.75 -11.87
CA GLY A 213 -31.86 1.69 -10.55
C GLY A 213 -32.91 0.59 -10.46
N ALA A 214 -33.60 0.25 -11.56
CA ALA A 214 -34.51 -0.89 -11.60
C ALA A 214 -33.76 -2.23 -11.46
N ALA A 215 -32.60 -2.36 -12.12
CA ALA A 215 -31.77 -3.55 -12.01
C ALA A 215 -31.29 -3.78 -10.57
N VAL A 216 -30.76 -2.75 -9.90
CA VAL A 216 -30.31 -2.87 -8.50
C VAL A 216 -31.46 -3.20 -7.55
N LEU A 217 -32.63 -2.55 -7.70
CA LEU A 217 -33.81 -2.90 -6.92
C LEU A 217 -34.22 -4.37 -7.11
N GLY A 218 -34.18 -4.86 -8.36
CA GLY A 218 -34.41 -6.26 -8.68
C GLY A 218 -33.40 -7.17 -7.97
N HIS A 219 -32.11 -6.86 -8.04
CA HIS A 219 -31.05 -7.66 -7.43
C HIS A 219 -31.11 -7.72 -5.89
N LEU A 220 -31.44 -6.60 -5.24
CA LEU A 220 -31.66 -6.58 -3.77
C LEU A 220 -32.83 -7.47 -3.36
N ARG A 221 -33.94 -7.41 -4.12
CA ARG A 221 -35.13 -8.25 -3.89
C ARG A 221 -34.83 -9.72 -4.16
N ASP A 222 -34.27 -10.03 -5.32
CA ASP A 222 -34.04 -11.40 -5.78
C ASP A 222 -32.93 -12.09 -4.98
N GLY A 223 -31.97 -11.32 -4.45
CA GLY A 223 -30.95 -11.77 -3.50
C GLY A 223 -31.47 -11.97 -2.06
N GLY A 224 -32.71 -11.58 -1.76
CA GLY A 224 -33.31 -11.78 -0.45
C GLY A 224 -32.74 -10.89 0.66
N TYR A 225 -32.34 -9.66 0.32
CA TYR A 225 -31.83 -8.67 1.28
C TYR A 225 -32.86 -8.48 2.43
N PRO A 226 -32.48 -8.72 3.69
CA PRO A 226 -33.40 -8.68 4.82
C PRO A 226 -33.68 -7.26 5.34
N GLY A 227 -32.86 -6.28 4.94
CA GLY A 227 -33.01 -4.89 5.36
C GLY A 227 -34.07 -4.12 4.59
N THR A 228 -34.30 -2.87 5.00
CA THR A 228 -35.28 -1.99 4.35
C THR A 228 -34.75 -1.50 3.00
N VAL A 229 -35.57 -1.53 1.95
CA VAL A 229 -35.25 -0.99 0.63
C VAL A 229 -36.20 0.16 0.31
N ILE A 230 -35.65 1.32 -0.02
CA ILE A 230 -36.40 2.56 -0.28
C ILE A 230 -36.14 3.02 -1.72
N PRO A 231 -37.08 2.81 -2.65
CA PRO A 231 -37.01 3.40 -3.98
C PRO A 231 -37.22 4.92 -3.91
N VAL A 232 -36.28 5.69 -4.45
CA VAL A 232 -36.42 7.15 -4.59
C VAL A 232 -36.75 7.50 -6.04
N HIS A 233 -37.92 8.10 -6.25
CA HIS A 233 -38.46 8.44 -7.56
C HIS A 233 -39.19 9.80 -7.51
N PRO A 234 -39.05 10.68 -8.52
CA PRO A 234 -39.61 12.04 -8.47
C PRO A 234 -41.12 12.15 -8.23
N SER A 235 -41.93 11.25 -8.82
CA SER A 235 -43.40 11.37 -8.81
C SER A 235 -44.19 10.07 -8.59
N ALA A 236 -43.58 8.89 -8.67
CA ALA A 236 -44.30 7.61 -8.58
C ALA A 236 -44.52 7.25 -7.11
N ALA A 237 -45.76 6.89 -6.75
CA ALA A 237 -46.09 6.46 -5.39
C ALA A 237 -45.58 5.04 -5.08
N THR A 238 -45.37 4.21 -6.10
CA THR A 238 -44.89 2.83 -5.97
C THR A 238 -43.92 2.48 -7.09
N VAL A 239 -42.83 1.78 -6.75
CA VAL A 239 -41.86 1.23 -7.72
C VAL A 239 -41.54 -0.21 -7.33
N ALA A 240 -41.60 -1.14 -8.30
CA ALA A 240 -41.37 -2.57 -8.10
C ALA A 240 -42.18 -3.21 -6.94
N GLY A 241 -43.39 -2.68 -6.67
CA GLY A 241 -44.27 -3.15 -5.59
C GLY A 241 -43.95 -2.57 -4.21
N LEU A 242 -42.94 -1.72 -4.09
CA LEU A 242 -42.57 -1.03 -2.86
C LEU A 242 -43.09 0.43 -2.88
N PRO A 243 -43.44 1.02 -1.70
CA PRO A 243 -43.68 2.46 -1.59
C PRO A 243 -42.45 3.24 -2.05
N ALA A 244 -42.66 4.22 -2.92
CA ALA A 244 -41.59 5.07 -3.44
C ALA A 244 -41.76 6.51 -2.96
N TYR A 245 -40.65 7.20 -2.78
CA TYR A 245 -40.59 8.53 -2.17
C TYR A 245 -39.84 9.51 -3.06
N SER A 246 -40.21 10.79 -3.01
CA SER A 246 -39.46 11.87 -3.67
C SER A 246 -38.11 12.14 -2.99
N SER A 247 -38.05 11.91 -1.68
CA SER A 247 -36.87 12.01 -0.84
C SER A 247 -36.78 10.76 0.04
N ALA A 248 -35.57 10.21 0.23
CA ALA A 248 -35.39 9.07 1.12
C ALA A 248 -35.72 9.43 2.58
N SER A 249 -35.55 10.68 2.97
CA SER A 249 -35.84 11.16 4.33
C SER A 249 -37.33 11.11 4.68
N ASP A 250 -38.20 11.22 3.66
CA ASP A 250 -39.66 11.14 3.82
C ASP A 250 -40.14 9.74 4.25
N ALA A 251 -39.32 8.71 4.06
CA ALA A 251 -39.67 7.34 4.44
C ALA A 251 -39.73 7.13 5.95
N GLY A 252 -39.14 8.02 6.75
CA GLY A 252 -39.18 7.96 8.22
C GLY A 252 -38.48 6.74 8.83
N VAL A 253 -37.65 6.05 8.05
CA VAL A 253 -36.87 4.88 8.45
C VAL A 253 -35.38 5.13 8.19
N PRO A 254 -34.47 4.61 9.03
CA PRO A 254 -33.04 4.82 8.84
C PRO A 254 -32.53 4.25 7.52
N VAL A 255 -31.74 5.05 6.79
CA VAL A 255 -30.98 4.63 5.61
C VAL A 255 -29.50 4.61 5.99
N ASP A 256 -28.80 3.50 5.74
CA ASP A 256 -27.37 3.41 6.00
C ASP A 256 -26.55 3.58 4.69
N LEU A 257 -27.12 3.17 3.55
CA LEU A 257 -26.45 3.17 2.25
C LEU A 257 -27.36 3.78 1.16
N ALA A 258 -26.81 4.72 0.40
CA ALA A 258 -27.46 5.30 -0.78
C ALA A 258 -26.83 4.75 -2.07
N VAL A 259 -27.61 4.02 -2.87
CA VAL A 259 -27.21 3.62 -4.23
C VAL A 259 -27.66 4.70 -5.21
N VAL A 260 -26.70 5.26 -5.95
CA VAL A 260 -26.90 6.42 -6.83
C VAL A 260 -26.79 5.99 -8.29
N ALA A 261 -27.95 5.99 -8.96
CA ALA A 261 -28.10 5.68 -10.39
C ALA A 261 -28.79 6.83 -11.15
N VAL A 262 -28.44 8.08 -10.82
CA VAL A 262 -28.95 9.31 -11.44
C VAL A 262 -27.85 10.05 -12.21
N PRO A 263 -28.17 10.96 -13.14
CA PRO A 263 -27.17 11.74 -13.87
C PRO A 263 -26.21 12.52 -12.94
N PRO A 264 -24.92 12.67 -13.31
CA PRO A 264 -23.89 13.32 -12.47
C PRO A 264 -24.27 14.70 -11.91
N GLU A 265 -25.06 15.47 -12.65
CA GLU A 265 -25.48 16.83 -12.30
C GLU A 265 -26.38 16.84 -11.06
N THR A 266 -27.14 15.75 -10.87
CA THR A 266 -28.08 15.58 -9.74
C THR A 266 -27.46 14.89 -8.54
N ALA A 267 -26.25 14.31 -8.67
CA ALA A 267 -25.63 13.50 -7.63
C ALA A 267 -25.39 14.29 -6.32
N ARG A 268 -25.17 15.62 -6.39
CA ARG A 268 -24.98 16.45 -5.20
C ARG A 268 -26.27 16.63 -4.38
N GLU A 269 -27.42 16.73 -5.04
CA GLU A 269 -28.72 16.81 -4.36
C GLU A 269 -29.01 15.50 -3.65
N VAL A 270 -28.66 14.38 -4.27
CA VAL A 270 -28.74 13.04 -3.66
C VAL A 270 -27.87 12.93 -2.40
N VAL A 271 -26.67 13.51 -2.38
CA VAL A 271 -25.83 13.53 -1.16
C VAL A 271 -26.55 14.23 -0.01
N ALA A 272 -27.19 15.38 -0.26
CA ALA A 272 -27.89 16.12 0.79
C ALA A 272 -29.09 15.33 1.32
N ASP A 273 -29.86 14.71 0.42
CA ASP A 273 -31.01 13.88 0.77
C ASP A 273 -30.62 12.62 1.55
N ALA A 274 -29.60 11.90 1.07
CA ALA A 274 -29.07 10.72 1.72
C ALA A 274 -28.54 11.04 3.13
N ALA A 275 -27.84 12.17 3.28
CA ALA A 275 -27.39 12.65 4.59
C ALA A 275 -28.57 12.91 5.55
N ALA A 276 -29.64 13.54 5.06
CA ALA A 276 -30.85 13.80 5.84
C ALA A 276 -31.58 12.50 6.24
N ALA A 277 -31.51 11.47 5.40
CA ALA A 277 -32.03 10.13 5.70
C ALA A 277 -31.13 9.30 6.64
N GLY A 278 -29.94 9.81 6.98
CA GLY A 278 -28.99 9.19 7.91
C GLY A 278 -27.91 8.32 7.27
N ALA A 279 -27.75 8.35 5.94
CA ALA A 279 -26.80 7.51 5.23
C ALA A 279 -25.37 7.73 5.70
N HIS A 280 -24.58 6.65 5.69
CA HIS A 280 -23.16 6.64 6.04
C HIS A 280 -22.27 6.46 4.81
N GLY A 281 -22.86 6.15 3.66
CA GLY A 281 -22.11 6.06 2.43
C GLY A 281 -22.96 6.00 1.18
N LEU A 282 -22.28 6.22 0.06
CA LEU A 282 -22.83 6.24 -1.27
C LEU A 282 -22.15 5.18 -2.13
N VAL A 283 -22.95 4.48 -2.95
CA VAL A 283 -22.48 3.62 -4.04
C VAL A 283 -22.92 4.27 -5.33
N VAL A 284 -21.99 4.93 -6.01
CA VAL A 284 -22.28 5.75 -7.18
C VAL A 284 -21.97 4.94 -8.43
N ILE A 285 -23.03 4.34 -8.99
CA ILE A 285 -22.93 3.50 -10.19
C ILE A 285 -22.78 4.37 -11.45
N SER A 286 -23.41 5.55 -11.44
CA SER A 286 -23.43 6.46 -12.60
C SER A 286 -22.03 6.81 -13.11
N ALA A 287 -21.89 6.76 -14.44
CA ALA A 287 -20.76 7.30 -15.20
C ALA A 287 -20.98 8.79 -15.53
N GLY A 288 -20.03 9.42 -16.23
CA GLY A 288 -19.98 10.83 -16.59
C GLY A 288 -19.10 11.70 -15.67
N PHE A 289 -18.16 11.09 -14.94
CA PHE A 289 -17.29 11.77 -13.97
C PHE A 289 -15.86 11.92 -14.51
N ALA A 290 -14.82 11.60 -13.72
CA ALA A 290 -13.43 11.86 -14.13
C ALA A 290 -13.03 11.18 -15.45
N GLU A 291 -13.63 10.05 -15.78
CA GLU A 291 -13.45 9.34 -17.05
C GLU A 291 -13.99 10.10 -18.27
N ALA A 292 -14.90 11.07 -18.07
CA ALA A 292 -15.47 11.91 -19.12
C ALA A 292 -14.65 13.20 -19.39
N GLY A 293 -13.55 13.43 -18.65
CA GLY A 293 -12.65 14.57 -18.84
C GLY A 293 -12.70 15.60 -17.71
N GLY A 294 -12.22 16.82 -18.00
CA GLY A 294 -11.96 17.84 -16.97
C GLY A 294 -13.19 18.32 -16.18
N GLU A 295 -14.34 18.47 -16.85
CA GLU A 295 -15.60 18.87 -16.21
C GLU A 295 -16.13 17.78 -15.29
N GLY A 296 -16.19 16.53 -15.77
CA GLY A 296 -16.61 15.39 -14.95
C GLY A 296 -15.65 15.13 -13.78
N ALA A 297 -14.34 15.39 -13.93
CA ALA A 297 -13.39 15.37 -12.82
C ALA A 297 -13.69 16.46 -11.77
N ALA A 298 -14.17 17.64 -12.18
CA ALA A 298 -14.60 18.68 -11.26
C ALA A 298 -15.88 18.30 -10.51
N MET A 299 -16.84 17.68 -11.20
CA MET A 299 -18.07 17.14 -10.60
C MET A 299 -17.76 16.02 -9.59
N GLN A 300 -16.83 15.12 -9.92
CA GLN A 300 -16.37 14.06 -9.00
C GLN A 300 -15.78 14.66 -7.73
N ARG A 301 -14.89 15.65 -7.86
CA ARG A 301 -14.33 16.36 -6.69
C ARG A 301 -15.40 17.04 -5.85
N ALA A 302 -16.44 17.61 -6.48
CA ALA A 302 -17.55 18.24 -5.77
C ALA A 302 -18.42 17.21 -5.02
N LEU A 303 -18.69 16.06 -5.65
CA LEU A 303 -19.41 14.93 -5.06
C LEU A 303 -18.71 14.40 -3.81
N VAL A 304 -17.42 14.07 -3.90
CA VAL A 304 -16.64 13.54 -2.77
C VAL A 304 -16.58 14.55 -1.63
N ARG A 305 -16.30 15.83 -1.92
CA ARG A 305 -16.31 16.88 -0.87
C ARG A 305 -17.66 17.01 -0.17
N ALA A 306 -18.76 16.94 -0.92
CA ALA A 306 -20.10 17.02 -0.33
C ALA A 306 -20.39 15.79 0.55
N ALA A 307 -19.99 14.60 0.11
CA ALA A 307 -20.15 13.36 0.87
C ALA A 307 -19.34 13.39 2.17
N HIS A 308 -18.06 13.77 2.10
CA HIS A 308 -17.19 13.88 3.28
C HIS A 308 -17.68 14.92 4.28
N ALA A 309 -18.17 16.08 3.80
CA ALA A 309 -18.77 17.10 4.67
C ALA A 309 -20.03 16.59 5.38
N ALA A 310 -20.76 15.67 4.77
CA ALA A 310 -21.94 15.03 5.34
C ALA A 310 -21.64 13.79 6.20
N GLY A 311 -20.36 13.42 6.38
CA GLY A 311 -19.99 12.25 7.19
C GLY A 311 -20.01 10.92 6.44
N MET A 312 -20.12 10.95 5.11
CA MET A 312 -20.30 9.77 4.26
C MET A 312 -19.06 9.41 3.43
N ARG A 313 -18.89 8.12 3.15
CA ARG A 313 -17.92 7.59 2.17
C ARG A 313 -18.52 7.35 0.80
N VAL A 314 -17.69 7.27 -0.23
CA VAL A 314 -18.10 7.05 -1.62
C VAL A 314 -17.38 5.84 -2.22
N VAL A 315 -18.16 4.85 -2.66
CA VAL A 315 -17.73 3.81 -3.61
C VAL A 315 -18.08 4.28 -5.02
N GLY A 316 -17.11 4.24 -5.94
CA GLY A 316 -17.25 4.80 -7.28
C GLY A 316 -16.63 6.19 -7.42
N PRO A 317 -17.16 7.05 -8.31
CA PRO A 317 -18.27 6.80 -9.24
C PRO A 317 -17.90 5.82 -10.37
N ASN A 318 -18.81 5.60 -11.32
CA ASN A 318 -18.62 4.73 -12.48
C ASN A 318 -18.21 3.30 -12.06
N CYS A 319 -18.96 2.72 -11.12
CA CYS A 319 -18.64 1.42 -10.55
C CYS A 319 -19.71 0.37 -10.82
N LEU A 320 -19.37 -0.91 -10.61
CA LEU A 320 -20.35 -1.99 -10.68
C LEU A 320 -21.26 -2.05 -9.45
N GLY A 321 -20.81 -1.50 -8.31
CA GLY A 321 -21.49 -1.55 -7.02
C GLY A 321 -20.81 -2.45 -5.99
N VAL A 322 -21.55 -2.83 -4.94
CA VAL A 322 -21.04 -3.64 -3.81
C VAL A 322 -21.95 -4.82 -3.48
N ALA A 323 -21.37 -5.89 -2.96
CA ALA A 323 -22.10 -7.06 -2.48
C ALA A 323 -21.50 -7.66 -1.21
N ASN A 324 -22.36 -8.30 -0.42
CA ASN A 324 -22.00 -9.10 0.75
C ASN A 324 -22.93 -10.31 0.82
N THR A 325 -22.38 -11.51 0.74
CA THR A 325 -23.12 -12.77 0.67
C THR A 325 -23.37 -13.41 2.03
N ASP A 326 -22.92 -12.79 3.13
CA ASP A 326 -23.20 -13.25 4.48
C ASP A 326 -24.70 -13.52 4.62
N PRO A 327 -25.12 -14.71 5.09
CA PRO A 327 -26.54 -15.05 5.22
C PRO A 327 -27.36 -14.06 6.06
N ALA A 328 -26.74 -13.32 6.98
CA ALA A 328 -27.39 -12.28 7.77
C ALA A 328 -27.54 -10.94 7.01
N VAL A 329 -26.76 -10.72 5.95
CA VAL A 329 -26.70 -9.47 5.18
C VAL A 329 -27.34 -9.61 3.80
N ARG A 330 -26.93 -10.58 2.98
CA ARG A 330 -27.44 -10.85 1.62
C ARG A 330 -27.63 -9.59 0.75
N LEU A 331 -26.60 -8.75 0.72
CA LEU A 331 -26.59 -7.50 -0.06
C LEU A 331 -26.12 -7.79 -1.48
N ASN A 332 -26.98 -7.51 -2.48
CA ASN A 332 -26.57 -7.38 -3.88
C ASN A 332 -26.93 -5.99 -4.40
N ALA A 333 -26.07 -5.00 -4.12
CA ALA A 333 -26.17 -3.63 -4.63
C ALA A 333 -25.25 -3.44 -5.85
N THR A 334 -25.20 -4.43 -6.75
CA THR A 334 -24.37 -4.42 -7.96
C THR A 334 -25.20 -4.47 -9.24
N LEU A 335 -24.57 -4.31 -10.41
CA LEU A 335 -25.19 -4.62 -11.70
C LEU A 335 -25.01 -6.09 -12.13
N ALA A 336 -24.41 -6.94 -11.30
CA ALA A 336 -24.31 -8.36 -11.57
C ALA A 336 -25.64 -9.05 -11.23
N PRO A 337 -26.31 -9.70 -12.21
CA PRO A 337 -27.62 -10.31 -12.00
C PRO A 337 -27.57 -11.52 -11.08
N ARG A 338 -26.43 -12.20 -11.03
CA ARG A 338 -26.17 -13.32 -10.13
C ARG A 338 -24.81 -13.15 -9.50
N LEU A 339 -24.76 -13.33 -8.19
CA LEU A 339 -23.52 -13.41 -7.43
C LEU A 339 -23.11 -14.88 -7.32
N PRO A 340 -21.80 -15.17 -7.16
CA PRO A 340 -21.35 -16.47 -6.70
C PRO A 340 -22.04 -16.85 -5.40
N VAL A 341 -22.11 -18.15 -5.13
CA VAL A 341 -22.58 -18.68 -3.84
C VAL A 341 -21.79 -18.09 -2.66
N PRO A 342 -22.37 -18.03 -1.45
CA PRO A 342 -21.62 -17.61 -0.28
C PRO A 342 -20.37 -18.47 -0.05
N GLY A 343 -19.27 -17.82 0.28
CA GLY A 343 -17.99 -18.45 0.59
C GLY A 343 -17.04 -17.48 1.27
N ARG A 344 -15.74 -17.71 1.09
CA ARG A 344 -14.69 -17.07 1.91
C ARG A 344 -13.72 -16.22 1.11
N VAL A 345 -14.10 -15.82 -0.10
CA VAL A 345 -13.25 -15.03 -0.99
C VAL A 345 -13.75 -13.59 -1.11
N GLY A 346 -12.92 -12.64 -0.71
CA GLY A 346 -13.15 -11.21 -0.88
C GLY A 346 -12.59 -10.73 -2.21
N ILE A 347 -13.36 -9.94 -2.97
CA ILE A 347 -12.97 -9.48 -4.30
C ILE A 347 -13.06 -7.96 -4.41
N PHE A 348 -11.97 -7.33 -4.85
CA PHE A 348 -11.93 -5.90 -5.20
C PHE A 348 -11.65 -5.72 -6.69
N SER A 349 -12.41 -4.85 -7.36
CA SER A 349 -12.17 -4.51 -8.77
C SER A 349 -12.30 -3.02 -9.06
N GLN A 350 -11.35 -2.45 -9.79
CA GLN A 350 -11.48 -1.09 -10.32
C GLN A 350 -12.24 -1.02 -11.64
N SER A 351 -12.37 -2.14 -12.37
CA SER A 351 -13.12 -2.18 -13.62
C SER A 351 -14.50 -2.80 -13.43
N GLY A 352 -15.54 -2.10 -13.88
CA GLY A 352 -16.92 -2.57 -13.82
C GLY A 352 -17.18 -3.76 -14.75
N ALA A 353 -16.76 -3.66 -16.02
CA ALA A 353 -16.95 -4.72 -17.01
C ALA A 353 -16.19 -6.00 -16.64
N PHE A 354 -14.93 -5.87 -16.22
CA PHE A 354 -14.16 -7.01 -15.73
C PHE A 354 -14.73 -7.55 -14.41
N GLY A 355 -15.30 -6.69 -13.55
CA GLY A 355 -16.00 -7.13 -12.33
C GLY A 355 -17.16 -8.09 -12.59
N VAL A 356 -17.98 -7.82 -13.62
CA VAL A 356 -19.08 -8.73 -14.01
C VAL A 356 -18.53 -10.07 -14.50
N ALA A 357 -17.53 -10.03 -15.37
CA ALA A 357 -16.90 -11.24 -15.90
C ALA A 357 -16.25 -12.09 -14.79
N LEU A 358 -15.58 -11.41 -13.85
CA LEU A 358 -14.92 -12.02 -12.69
C LEU A 358 -15.94 -12.72 -11.77
N LEU A 359 -17.06 -12.06 -11.46
CA LEU A 359 -18.13 -12.66 -10.65
C LEU A 359 -18.80 -13.84 -11.38
N ALA A 360 -19.08 -13.70 -12.67
CA ALA A 360 -19.70 -14.76 -13.46
C ALA A 360 -18.78 -16.00 -13.58
N GLU A 361 -17.46 -15.80 -13.68
CA GLU A 361 -16.53 -16.92 -13.70
C GLU A 361 -16.27 -17.50 -12.30
N ALA A 362 -16.18 -16.68 -11.27
CA ALA A 362 -16.11 -17.18 -9.89
C ALA A 362 -17.27 -18.13 -9.58
N ASP A 363 -18.50 -17.75 -9.95
CA ASP A 363 -19.70 -18.61 -9.83
C ASP A 363 -19.54 -19.92 -10.61
N ARG A 364 -19.11 -19.85 -11.87
CA ARG A 364 -18.92 -21.06 -12.71
C ARG A 364 -17.88 -22.03 -12.16
N ARG A 365 -16.85 -21.50 -11.50
CA ARG A 365 -15.74 -22.28 -10.91
C ARG A 365 -16.05 -22.75 -9.48
N GLY A 366 -17.22 -22.41 -8.93
CA GLY A 366 -17.59 -22.75 -7.56
C GLY A 366 -16.83 -21.95 -6.50
N LEU A 367 -16.23 -20.82 -6.87
CA LEU A 367 -15.50 -19.95 -5.96
C LEU A 367 -16.50 -19.10 -5.16
N GLY A 368 -16.72 -19.49 -3.91
CA GLY A 368 -17.69 -18.82 -3.06
C GLY A 368 -17.21 -17.43 -2.61
N LEU A 369 -18.06 -16.42 -2.81
CA LEU A 369 -17.79 -15.02 -2.52
C LEU A 369 -18.14 -14.71 -1.06
N SER A 370 -17.33 -13.93 -0.33
CA SER A 370 -17.70 -13.31 0.94
C SER A 370 -18.27 -11.90 0.72
N SER A 371 -17.49 -11.04 0.08
CA SER A 371 -17.87 -9.68 -0.29
C SER A 371 -17.18 -9.23 -1.57
N PHE A 372 -17.85 -8.35 -2.31
CA PHE A 372 -17.36 -7.78 -3.55
C PHE A 372 -17.49 -6.27 -3.52
N VAL A 373 -16.44 -5.56 -3.93
CA VAL A 373 -16.47 -4.11 -4.13
C VAL A 373 -15.90 -3.76 -5.49
N SER A 374 -16.70 -3.06 -6.31
CA SER A 374 -16.19 -2.36 -7.48
C SER A 374 -16.00 -0.89 -7.15
N ALA A 375 -14.77 -0.39 -7.25
CA ALA A 375 -14.47 1.01 -6.92
C ALA A 375 -14.61 1.97 -8.11
N GLY A 376 -14.71 1.47 -9.34
CA GLY A 376 -14.76 2.31 -10.54
C GLY A 376 -13.58 3.28 -10.58
N ASN A 377 -13.90 4.58 -10.70
CA ASN A 377 -12.90 5.65 -10.70
C ASN A 377 -12.07 5.76 -9.41
N ARG A 378 -12.47 5.08 -8.32
CA ARG A 378 -11.79 5.11 -7.01
C ARG A 378 -11.57 6.55 -6.53
N ALA A 379 -12.66 7.30 -6.39
CA ALA A 379 -12.59 8.69 -5.96
C ALA A 379 -12.40 8.86 -4.45
N ASP A 380 -12.75 7.85 -3.65
CA ASP A 380 -12.60 7.81 -2.19
C ASP A 380 -12.20 6.39 -1.74
N VAL A 381 -13.15 5.45 -1.64
CA VAL A 381 -12.86 4.08 -1.16
C VAL A 381 -11.87 3.35 -2.09
N SER A 382 -10.82 2.78 -1.50
CA SER A 382 -9.72 2.13 -2.20
C SER A 382 -9.50 0.67 -1.78
N GLY A 383 -8.65 -0.05 -2.52
CA GLY A 383 -8.25 -1.41 -2.13
C GLY A 383 -7.54 -1.46 -0.77
N ASN A 384 -6.91 -0.36 -0.33
CA ASN A 384 -6.28 -0.29 0.99
C ASN A 384 -7.32 -0.31 2.12
N ASP A 385 -8.45 0.39 1.95
CA ASP A 385 -9.54 0.35 2.93
C ASP A 385 -10.13 -1.06 3.04
N LEU A 386 -10.29 -1.74 1.90
CA LEU A 386 -10.82 -3.10 1.85
C LEU A 386 -9.86 -4.13 2.46
N LEU A 387 -8.56 -4.00 2.23
CA LEU A 387 -7.55 -4.81 2.91
C LEU A 387 -7.65 -4.67 4.44
N GLN A 388 -7.88 -3.46 4.95
CA GLN A 388 -8.03 -3.22 6.39
C GLN A 388 -9.32 -3.87 6.93
N TYR A 389 -10.41 -3.82 6.18
CA TYR A 389 -11.65 -4.53 6.53
C TYR A 389 -11.46 -6.05 6.53
N TRP A 390 -10.91 -6.61 5.45
CA TRP A 390 -10.75 -8.06 5.31
C TRP A 390 -9.71 -8.65 6.26
N GLN A 391 -8.77 -7.86 6.78
CA GLN A 391 -7.85 -8.34 7.81
C GLN A 391 -8.62 -8.91 9.01
N ASP A 392 -9.63 -8.19 9.50
CA ASP A 392 -10.38 -8.54 10.70
C ASP A 392 -11.66 -9.35 10.41
N ASP A 393 -12.10 -9.40 9.14
CA ASP A 393 -13.33 -10.10 8.75
C ASP A 393 -13.17 -11.62 8.83
N PRO A 394 -13.86 -12.33 9.74
CA PRO A 394 -13.79 -13.79 9.82
C PRO A 394 -14.50 -14.48 8.64
N GLY A 395 -15.27 -13.75 7.83
CA GLY A 395 -15.92 -14.24 6.62
C GLY A 395 -15.00 -14.37 5.42
N THR A 396 -13.79 -13.80 5.46
CA THR A 396 -12.85 -13.75 4.33
C THR A 396 -11.52 -14.40 4.67
N ASP A 397 -11.10 -15.39 3.87
CA ASP A 397 -9.80 -16.06 3.97
C ASP A 397 -8.88 -15.72 2.80
N VAL A 398 -9.43 -15.55 1.59
CA VAL A 398 -8.66 -15.26 0.38
C VAL A 398 -9.07 -13.90 -0.16
N ILE A 399 -8.09 -13.07 -0.50
CA ILE A 399 -8.32 -11.72 -1.03
C ILE A 399 -7.85 -11.69 -2.48
N MET A 400 -8.75 -11.31 -3.39
CA MET A 400 -8.45 -11.14 -4.82
C MET A 400 -8.62 -9.68 -5.24
N LEU A 401 -7.57 -9.11 -5.83
CA LEU A 401 -7.51 -7.69 -6.18
C LEU A 401 -7.26 -7.52 -7.69
N TYR A 402 -8.17 -6.85 -8.37
CA TYR A 402 -7.94 -6.29 -9.71
C TYR A 402 -7.63 -4.80 -9.57
N LEU A 403 -6.38 -4.43 -9.80
CA LEU A 403 -5.84 -3.09 -9.53
C LEU A 403 -5.27 -2.48 -10.81
N GLU A 404 -5.83 -1.34 -11.22
CA GLU A 404 -5.23 -0.43 -12.21
C GLU A 404 -4.30 0.58 -11.52
N THR A 405 -4.63 0.95 -10.27
CA THR A 405 -3.85 1.88 -9.44
C THR A 405 -3.94 1.51 -7.96
N PHE A 406 -2.86 1.71 -7.21
CA PHE A 406 -2.76 1.35 -5.78
C PHE A 406 -3.27 2.44 -4.82
N GLY A 407 -3.49 3.67 -5.31
CA GLY A 407 -3.82 4.82 -4.47
C GLY A 407 -2.64 5.25 -3.60
N ASN A 408 -2.47 4.58 -2.44
CA ASN A 408 -1.28 4.70 -1.59
C ASN A 408 -0.44 3.40 -1.64
N PRO A 409 0.52 3.33 -2.58
CA PRO A 409 1.56 2.31 -2.70
C PRO A 409 2.18 1.74 -1.43
N ARG A 410 2.71 2.62 -0.56
CA ARG A 410 3.48 2.21 0.62
C ARG A 410 2.56 1.59 1.66
N LYS A 411 1.38 2.20 1.84
CA LYS A 411 0.32 1.62 2.65
C LYS A 411 -0.10 0.27 2.10
N PHE A 412 -0.31 0.14 0.79
CA PHE A 412 -0.65 -1.13 0.14
C PHE A 412 0.39 -2.21 0.45
N ALA A 413 1.67 -1.97 0.15
CA ALA A 413 2.74 -2.95 0.37
C ALA A 413 2.85 -3.35 1.85
N ARG A 414 2.74 -2.39 2.78
CA ARG A 414 2.73 -2.64 4.24
C ARG A 414 1.54 -3.50 4.66
N LEU A 415 0.35 -3.18 4.16
CA LEU A 415 -0.88 -3.92 4.47
C LEU A 415 -0.81 -5.33 3.89
N ALA A 416 -0.42 -5.48 2.63
CA ALA A 416 -0.28 -6.75 1.96
C ALA A 416 0.75 -7.66 2.64
N ARG A 417 1.91 -7.12 3.05
CA ARG A 417 2.93 -7.88 3.80
C ARG A 417 2.43 -8.38 5.15
N ARG A 418 1.64 -7.57 5.85
CA ARG A 418 1.06 -7.93 7.15
C ARG A 418 -0.07 -8.95 6.99
N ILE A 419 -1.06 -8.62 6.16
CA ILE A 419 -2.26 -9.43 5.94
C ILE A 419 -1.92 -10.75 5.27
N GLY A 420 -1.00 -10.72 4.29
CA GLY A 420 -0.51 -11.89 3.57
C GLY A 420 0.10 -12.97 4.44
N ARG A 421 0.45 -12.68 5.71
CA ARG A 421 0.91 -13.72 6.66
C ARG A 421 -0.22 -14.61 7.17
N ASP A 422 -1.45 -14.08 7.21
CA ASP A 422 -2.63 -14.76 7.73
C ASP A 422 -3.61 -15.12 6.60
N LYS A 423 -3.76 -14.25 5.61
CA LYS A 423 -4.74 -14.34 4.52
C LYS A 423 -4.06 -14.06 3.18
N PRO A 424 -4.02 -15.03 2.24
CA PRO A 424 -3.36 -14.81 0.95
C PRO A 424 -4.00 -13.67 0.16
N VAL A 425 -3.14 -12.80 -0.37
CA VAL A 425 -3.53 -11.68 -1.25
C VAL A 425 -3.08 -12.00 -2.67
N VAL A 426 -4.02 -12.22 -3.57
CA VAL A 426 -3.77 -12.45 -5.00
C VAL A 426 -4.10 -11.16 -5.75
N ALA A 427 -3.16 -10.64 -6.54
CA ALA A 427 -3.35 -9.37 -7.23
C ALA A 427 -3.03 -9.48 -8.72
N LEU A 428 -3.99 -9.05 -9.55
CA LEU A 428 -3.75 -8.68 -10.92
C LEU A 428 -3.53 -7.17 -10.97
N ALA A 429 -2.28 -6.76 -11.18
CA ALA A 429 -1.92 -5.37 -11.36
C ALA A 429 -1.79 -5.06 -12.85
N SER A 430 -2.54 -4.07 -13.34
CA SER A 430 -2.37 -3.60 -14.71
C SER A 430 -0.97 -3.01 -14.89
N PRO A 431 -0.22 -3.40 -15.94
CA PRO A 431 1.09 -2.83 -16.24
C PRO A 431 1.03 -1.38 -16.73
N ALA A 432 -0.17 -0.84 -17.00
CA ALA A 432 -0.35 0.52 -17.50
C ALA A 432 0.04 1.57 -16.45
N ARG A 433 1.13 2.29 -16.68
CA ARG A 433 1.46 3.50 -15.90
C ARG A 433 0.35 4.55 -16.10
N PRO A 434 -0.14 5.20 -15.04
CA PRO A 434 -1.12 6.27 -15.19
C PRO A 434 -0.56 7.39 -16.10
N PRO A 435 -1.36 7.92 -17.05
CA PRO A 435 -0.92 9.04 -17.87
C PRO A 435 -0.59 10.25 -16.99
N GLY A 436 0.57 10.87 -17.23
CA GLY A 436 1.05 12.05 -16.47
C GLY A 436 2.14 11.77 -15.43
N VAL A 437 2.46 10.50 -15.17
CA VAL A 437 3.70 10.13 -14.48
C VAL A 437 4.81 10.14 -15.53
N GLY A 438 5.61 11.22 -15.58
CA GLY A 438 6.62 11.45 -16.62
C GLY A 438 7.63 10.31 -16.78
N ASP A 439 8.46 10.39 -17.83
CA ASP A 439 9.54 9.48 -18.28
C ASP A 439 10.65 9.16 -17.23
N ALA A 440 10.30 9.02 -15.95
CA ALA A 440 11.24 8.65 -14.91
C ALA A 440 11.75 7.22 -15.14
N ALA A 441 13.08 7.08 -15.15
CA ALA A 441 13.77 5.81 -14.93
C ALA A 441 13.30 5.24 -13.58
N GLY A 442 12.60 4.13 -13.64
CA GLY A 442 12.10 3.36 -12.50
C GLY A 442 12.29 1.88 -12.79
N PRO A 443 11.97 0.99 -11.83
CA PRO A 443 12.14 -0.44 -12.02
C PRO A 443 11.38 -0.90 -13.27
N ASP A 444 11.96 -1.82 -14.03
CA ASP A 444 11.27 -2.44 -15.14
C ASP A 444 10.14 -3.36 -14.64
N GLU A 445 9.35 -3.91 -15.56
CA GLU A 445 8.19 -4.74 -15.19
C GLU A 445 8.58 -5.99 -14.39
N VAL A 446 9.78 -6.52 -14.62
CA VAL A 446 10.35 -7.67 -13.91
C VAL A 446 10.66 -7.29 -12.46
N ALA A 447 11.29 -6.14 -12.24
CA ALA A 447 11.57 -5.60 -10.92
C ALA A 447 10.30 -5.25 -10.14
N VAL A 448 9.27 -4.72 -10.80
CA VAL A 448 7.92 -4.53 -10.22
C VAL A 448 7.32 -5.88 -9.78
N GLY A 449 7.53 -6.95 -10.57
CA GLY A 449 7.15 -8.32 -10.19
C GLY A 449 7.83 -8.82 -8.92
N ALA A 450 9.13 -8.59 -8.79
CA ALA A 450 9.89 -8.93 -7.59
C ALA A 450 9.38 -8.17 -6.35
N LEU A 451 9.07 -6.88 -6.49
CA LEU A 451 8.52 -6.06 -5.39
C LEU A 451 7.19 -6.62 -4.84
N PHE A 452 6.30 -7.14 -5.70
CA PHE A 452 5.09 -7.83 -5.25
C PHE A 452 5.39 -9.12 -4.49
N ALA A 453 6.29 -9.95 -5.02
CA ALA A 453 6.68 -11.20 -4.39
C ALA A 453 7.24 -10.99 -2.97
N HIS A 454 8.09 -9.97 -2.78
CA HIS A 454 8.63 -9.64 -1.45
C HIS A 454 7.59 -9.08 -0.47
N SER A 455 6.51 -8.48 -0.99
CA SER A 455 5.37 -8.02 -0.18
C SER A 455 4.40 -9.15 0.21
N GLY A 456 4.66 -10.40 -0.18
CA GLY A 456 3.76 -11.54 0.08
C GLY A 456 2.51 -11.57 -0.80
N VAL A 457 2.44 -10.71 -1.82
CA VAL A 457 1.35 -10.69 -2.80
C VAL A 457 1.62 -11.73 -3.87
N ILE A 458 0.63 -12.58 -4.13
CA ILE A 458 0.64 -13.51 -5.26
C ILE A 458 0.25 -12.72 -6.51
N ARG A 459 1.25 -12.18 -7.21
CA ARG A 459 1.02 -11.50 -8.49
C ARG A 459 0.66 -12.51 -9.57
N VAL A 460 -0.39 -12.18 -10.31
CA VAL A 460 -0.86 -12.90 -11.50
C VAL A 460 -0.93 -11.94 -12.68
N ASP A 461 -0.91 -12.49 -13.88
CA ASP A 461 -0.82 -11.68 -15.11
C ASP A 461 -2.14 -11.63 -15.90
N THR A 462 -3.11 -12.48 -15.54
CA THR A 462 -4.43 -12.53 -16.19
C THR A 462 -5.57 -12.74 -15.20
N VAL A 463 -6.79 -12.42 -15.62
CA VAL A 463 -8.02 -12.70 -14.84
C VAL A 463 -8.22 -14.19 -14.64
N ALA A 464 -7.85 -15.01 -15.63
CA ALA A 464 -7.90 -16.48 -15.50
C ALA A 464 -6.97 -16.94 -14.38
N GLU A 465 -5.73 -16.46 -14.36
CA GLU A 465 -4.76 -16.80 -13.31
C GLU A 465 -5.20 -16.33 -11.91
N LEU A 466 -5.84 -15.15 -11.81
CA LEU A 466 -6.41 -14.65 -10.55
C LEU A 466 -7.40 -15.66 -9.95
N LEU A 467 -8.30 -16.18 -10.79
CA LEU A 467 -9.30 -17.17 -10.40
C LEU A 467 -8.70 -18.56 -10.20
N ASP A 468 -7.72 -18.96 -11.02
CA ASP A 468 -7.02 -20.24 -10.91
C ASP A 468 -6.32 -20.40 -9.56
N VAL A 469 -5.61 -19.36 -9.12
CA VAL A 469 -4.96 -19.29 -7.82
C VAL A 469 -6.00 -19.16 -6.70
N GLY A 470 -7.05 -18.36 -6.91
CA GLY A 470 -8.13 -18.18 -5.94
C GLY A 470 -8.85 -19.50 -5.59
N VAL A 471 -9.18 -20.31 -6.60
CA VAL A 471 -9.80 -21.65 -6.41
C VAL A 471 -8.89 -22.57 -5.61
N LEU A 472 -7.58 -22.58 -5.90
CA LEU A 472 -6.63 -23.40 -5.16
C LEU A 472 -6.58 -23.01 -3.68
N LEU A 473 -6.38 -21.72 -3.41
CA LEU A 473 -6.26 -21.21 -2.03
C LEU A 473 -7.55 -21.33 -1.23
N ALA A 474 -8.72 -21.22 -1.88
CA ALA A 474 -10.01 -21.31 -1.20
C ALA A 474 -10.37 -22.75 -0.77
N HIS A 475 -9.75 -23.76 -1.40
CA HIS A 475 -10.17 -25.16 -1.22
C HIS A 475 -9.04 -26.11 -0.80
N GLN A 476 -7.78 -25.68 -0.78
CA GLN A 476 -6.63 -26.55 -0.50
C GLN A 476 -5.68 -25.97 0.56
N PRO A 477 -4.97 -26.84 1.31
CA PRO A 477 -3.89 -26.41 2.19
C PRO A 477 -2.68 -25.91 1.38
N LEU A 478 -1.74 -25.24 2.04
CA LEU A 478 -0.51 -24.79 1.40
C LEU A 478 0.52 -25.92 1.30
N PRO A 479 1.34 -25.96 0.23
CA PRO A 479 2.36 -27.00 0.08
C PRO A 479 3.51 -26.79 1.07
N ALA A 480 4.01 -27.90 1.63
CA ALA A 480 5.15 -27.89 2.56
C ALA A 480 6.50 -27.55 1.88
N GLY A 481 6.58 -27.74 0.56
CA GLY A 481 7.76 -27.54 -0.25
C GLY A 481 7.42 -27.53 -1.74
N SER A 482 8.42 -27.73 -2.60
CA SER A 482 8.30 -27.66 -4.06
C SER A 482 8.35 -29.03 -4.76
N ARG A 483 8.31 -30.14 -4.00
CA ARG A 483 8.34 -31.50 -4.55
C ARG A 483 6.94 -31.96 -4.94
N VAL A 484 6.77 -32.35 -6.19
CA VAL A 484 5.47 -32.67 -6.78
C VAL A 484 5.38 -34.12 -7.20
N GLY A 485 4.34 -34.81 -6.72
CA GLY A 485 3.94 -36.13 -7.20
C GLY A 485 3.02 -35.98 -8.41
N VAL A 486 3.50 -36.33 -9.60
CA VAL A 486 2.70 -36.31 -10.83
C VAL A 486 2.05 -37.68 -11.02
N VAL A 487 0.72 -37.75 -11.06
CA VAL A 487 -0.05 -38.99 -11.24
C VAL A 487 -1.02 -38.84 -12.39
N GLY A 488 -1.07 -39.83 -13.27
CA GLY A 488 -2.05 -39.85 -14.34
C GLY A 488 -2.21 -41.20 -14.99
N ASN A 489 -3.08 -41.28 -16.00
CA ASN A 489 -3.33 -42.51 -16.78
C ASN A 489 -2.85 -42.40 -18.24
N SER A 490 -2.06 -41.38 -18.54
CA SER A 490 -1.50 -41.10 -19.85
C SER A 490 -0.05 -40.64 -19.71
N SER A 491 0.86 -41.42 -20.29
CA SER A 491 2.30 -41.12 -20.32
C SER A 491 2.62 -39.77 -20.98
N ALA A 492 1.89 -39.39 -22.03
CA ALA A 492 2.08 -38.11 -22.71
C ALA A 492 1.71 -36.92 -21.80
N LEU A 493 0.59 -37.02 -21.09
CA LEU A 493 0.10 -35.95 -20.22
C LEU A 493 0.91 -35.84 -18.93
N THR A 494 1.32 -36.95 -18.36
CA THR A 494 2.21 -36.96 -17.19
C THR A 494 3.62 -36.44 -17.53
N GLY A 495 4.12 -36.72 -18.75
CA GLY A 495 5.35 -36.11 -19.28
C GLY A 495 5.24 -34.60 -19.50
N LEU A 496 4.08 -34.13 -20.00
CA LEU A 496 3.79 -32.70 -20.11
C LEU A 496 3.75 -32.02 -18.73
N ALA A 497 3.10 -32.65 -17.75
CA ALA A 497 3.06 -32.16 -16.38
C ALA A 497 4.44 -32.06 -15.73
N ALA A 498 5.30 -33.06 -15.92
CA ALA A 498 6.68 -33.01 -15.45
C ALA A 498 7.47 -31.86 -16.09
N THR A 499 7.28 -31.64 -17.40
CA THR A 499 7.93 -30.53 -18.14
C THR A 499 7.42 -29.17 -17.65
N ALA A 500 6.10 -29.03 -17.46
CA ALA A 500 5.51 -27.81 -16.91
C ALA A 500 5.99 -27.53 -15.49
N CYS A 501 6.13 -28.56 -14.64
CA CYS A 501 6.67 -28.42 -13.28
C CYS A 501 8.09 -27.83 -13.33
N ALA A 502 8.97 -28.41 -14.14
CA ALA A 502 10.34 -27.92 -14.29
C ALA A 502 10.39 -26.46 -14.81
N ALA A 503 9.53 -26.11 -15.78
CA ALA A 503 9.45 -24.74 -16.32
C ALA A 503 8.99 -23.70 -15.28
N GLN A 504 8.21 -24.13 -14.28
CA GLN A 504 7.73 -23.29 -13.19
C GLN A 504 8.58 -23.38 -11.91
N GLY A 505 9.73 -24.07 -11.96
CA GLY A 505 10.64 -24.22 -10.81
C GLY A 505 10.18 -25.23 -9.76
N LEU A 506 9.18 -26.06 -10.05
CA LEU A 506 8.77 -27.18 -9.20
C LEU A 506 9.61 -28.43 -9.52
N THR A 507 9.88 -29.24 -8.50
CA THR A 507 10.70 -30.45 -8.64
C THR A 507 9.79 -31.67 -8.65
N VAL A 508 9.82 -32.49 -9.70
CA VAL A 508 9.10 -33.78 -9.69
C VAL A 508 9.79 -34.71 -8.70
N ALA A 509 9.03 -35.24 -7.75
CA ALA A 509 9.54 -36.09 -6.68
C ALA A 509 10.12 -37.40 -7.24
N ARG A 510 11.04 -38.03 -6.48
CA ARG A 510 11.66 -39.29 -6.89
C ARG A 510 10.60 -40.39 -6.96
N GLY A 511 10.58 -41.15 -8.06
CA GLY A 511 9.56 -42.18 -8.29
C GLY A 511 8.35 -41.71 -9.10
N TYR A 512 8.33 -40.43 -9.51
CA TYR A 512 7.30 -39.83 -10.35
C TYR A 512 7.89 -39.35 -11.69
N PRO A 513 7.08 -39.16 -12.75
CA PRO A 513 5.62 -39.35 -12.80
C PRO A 513 5.18 -40.81 -12.66
N ARG A 514 4.02 -41.03 -12.03
CA ARG A 514 3.36 -42.34 -11.93
C ARG A 514 2.23 -42.41 -12.96
N ASP A 515 2.44 -43.21 -14.01
CA ASP A 515 1.40 -43.55 -15.00
C ASP A 515 0.73 -44.88 -14.61
N VAL A 516 -0.56 -44.83 -14.26
CA VAL A 516 -1.36 -46.05 -13.98
C VAL A 516 -1.79 -46.77 -15.26
N GLY A 517 -1.63 -46.11 -16.42
CA GLY A 517 -2.01 -46.62 -17.73
C GLY A 517 -3.50 -46.42 -18.07
N PRO A 518 -3.86 -46.45 -19.36
CA PRO A 518 -5.21 -46.12 -19.84
C PRO A 518 -6.27 -47.18 -19.53
N ARG A 519 -5.86 -48.36 -19.04
CA ARG A 519 -6.74 -49.47 -18.64
C ARG A 519 -6.96 -49.55 -17.12
N ALA A 520 -6.35 -48.64 -16.35
CA ALA A 520 -6.55 -48.64 -14.91
C ALA A 520 -7.99 -48.28 -14.57
N GLY A 521 -8.58 -49.01 -13.61
CA GLY A 521 -9.91 -48.70 -13.08
C GLY A 521 -9.91 -47.51 -12.11
N ALA A 522 -11.09 -46.98 -11.77
CA ALA A 522 -11.21 -45.86 -10.82
C ALA A 522 -10.61 -46.19 -9.45
N ALA A 523 -10.73 -47.43 -8.97
CA ALA A 523 -10.15 -47.88 -7.70
C ALA A 523 -8.61 -47.90 -7.72
N GLU A 524 -8.00 -48.35 -8.82
CA GLU A 524 -6.55 -48.36 -8.99
C GLU A 524 -5.99 -46.94 -9.06
N PHE A 525 -6.70 -46.05 -9.77
CA PHE A 525 -6.35 -44.63 -9.81
C PHE A 525 -6.47 -43.97 -8.43
N ALA A 526 -7.56 -44.24 -7.70
CA ALA A 526 -7.75 -43.76 -6.34
C ALA A 526 -6.64 -44.24 -5.38
N ALA A 527 -6.22 -45.51 -5.49
CA ALA A 527 -5.12 -46.05 -4.71
C ALA A 527 -3.79 -45.35 -5.04
N ALA A 528 -3.50 -45.12 -6.33
CA ALA A 528 -2.30 -44.40 -6.75
C ALA A 528 -2.27 -42.95 -6.21
N LEU A 529 -3.41 -42.26 -6.20
CA LEU A 529 -3.53 -40.92 -5.63
C LEU A 529 -3.33 -40.92 -4.11
N ALA A 530 -3.93 -41.87 -3.39
CA ALA A 530 -3.81 -42.00 -1.94
C ALA A 530 -2.37 -42.34 -1.52
N GLU A 531 -1.72 -43.27 -2.20
CA GLU A 531 -0.31 -43.61 -1.97
C GLU A 531 0.62 -42.42 -2.21
N THR A 532 0.37 -41.66 -3.29
CA THR A 532 1.14 -40.44 -3.59
C THR A 532 0.92 -39.36 -2.52
N GLY A 533 -0.32 -39.20 -2.05
CA GLY A 533 -0.64 -38.28 -0.96
C GLY A 533 0.08 -38.63 0.35
N ALA A 534 0.24 -39.93 0.63
CA ALA A 534 0.92 -40.42 1.83
C ALA A 534 2.45 -40.40 1.74
N ASP A 535 3.04 -40.15 0.56
CA ASP A 535 4.48 -40.19 0.35
C ASP A 535 5.19 -38.94 0.91
N ASP A 536 6.04 -39.09 1.93
CA ASP A 536 6.78 -37.99 2.56
C ASP A 536 7.76 -37.27 1.61
N GLU A 537 8.06 -37.85 0.44
CA GLU A 537 8.85 -37.20 -0.61
C GLU A 537 8.04 -36.23 -1.48
N VAL A 538 6.71 -36.21 -1.30
CA VAL A 538 5.77 -35.38 -2.07
C VAL A 538 5.18 -34.29 -1.18
N ASP A 539 5.26 -33.04 -1.62
CA ASP A 539 4.68 -31.88 -0.94
C ASP A 539 3.35 -31.41 -1.58
N ALA A 540 3.13 -31.74 -2.85
CA ALA A 540 1.92 -31.42 -3.61
C ALA A 540 1.67 -32.44 -4.75
N LEU A 541 0.42 -32.54 -5.23
CA LEU A 541 0.05 -33.48 -6.29
C LEU A 541 -0.41 -32.76 -7.55
N VAL A 542 0.03 -33.26 -8.71
CA VAL A 542 -0.52 -32.89 -10.02
C VAL A 542 -1.17 -34.12 -10.63
N VAL A 543 -2.48 -34.07 -10.77
CA VAL A 543 -3.32 -35.17 -11.25
C VAL A 543 -3.70 -34.88 -12.69
N VAL A 544 -3.41 -35.80 -13.62
CA VAL A 544 -3.82 -35.65 -15.01
C VAL A 544 -4.57 -36.86 -15.49
N PHE A 545 -5.75 -36.64 -16.08
CA PHE A 545 -6.64 -37.72 -16.47
C PHE A 545 -7.20 -37.52 -17.89
N ALA A 546 -7.10 -38.58 -18.67
CA ALA A 546 -7.74 -38.74 -19.97
C ALA A 546 -8.85 -39.80 -19.86
N PRO A 547 -10.07 -39.57 -20.35
CA PRO A 547 -11.11 -40.59 -20.33
C PRO A 547 -10.67 -41.83 -21.15
N PRO A 548 -10.96 -43.05 -20.67
CA PRO A 548 -10.68 -44.28 -21.40
C PRO A 548 -11.53 -44.37 -22.67
N LEU A 549 -10.98 -44.94 -23.75
CA LEU A 549 -11.70 -45.18 -25.00
C LEU A 549 -12.68 -46.36 -24.85
N PRO A 550 -13.78 -46.40 -25.64
CA PRO A 550 -14.69 -47.53 -25.66
C PRO A 550 -13.95 -48.87 -25.85
N GLY A 551 -14.21 -49.84 -24.96
CA GLY A 551 -13.58 -51.17 -24.98
C GLY A 551 -12.22 -51.27 -24.26
N GLN A 552 -11.70 -50.18 -23.68
CA GLN A 552 -10.49 -50.23 -22.83
C GLN A 552 -10.79 -50.66 -21.39
N LEU A 553 -12.03 -50.52 -20.94
CA LEU A 553 -12.52 -50.96 -19.64
C LEU A 553 -13.78 -51.79 -19.81
N THR A 554 -13.96 -52.78 -18.94
CA THR A 554 -15.17 -53.62 -18.89
C THR A 554 -16.36 -52.90 -18.27
N ASP A 555 -16.12 -51.82 -17.52
CA ASP A 555 -17.14 -51.05 -16.82
C ASP A 555 -17.24 -49.64 -17.44
N THR A 556 -18.07 -49.52 -18.48
CA THR A 556 -18.22 -48.29 -19.29
C THR A 556 -18.96 -47.15 -18.57
N GLU A 557 -19.48 -47.40 -17.37
CA GLU A 557 -20.23 -46.41 -16.56
C GLU A 557 -19.43 -45.86 -15.37
N ALA A 558 -18.19 -46.34 -15.13
CA ALA A 558 -17.39 -45.91 -13.98
C ALA A 558 -16.94 -44.44 -14.10
N ASP A 559 -17.48 -43.57 -13.24
CA ASP A 559 -17.07 -42.17 -13.13
C ASP A 559 -15.72 -42.06 -12.40
N PHE A 560 -14.64 -41.93 -13.17
CA PHE A 560 -13.28 -41.75 -12.65
C PHE A 560 -13.09 -40.48 -11.81
N THR A 561 -13.99 -39.50 -11.92
CA THR A 561 -13.91 -38.31 -11.08
C THR A 561 -14.17 -38.62 -9.61
N THR A 562 -14.80 -39.77 -9.30
CA THR A 562 -14.95 -40.30 -7.93
C THR A 562 -13.63 -40.68 -7.27
N ALA A 563 -12.56 -40.88 -8.05
CA ALA A 563 -11.23 -41.15 -7.51
C ALA A 563 -10.52 -39.88 -7.03
N LEU A 564 -10.86 -38.70 -7.60
CA LEU A 564 -10.18 -37.42 -7.32
C LEU A 564 -10.17 -37.05 -5.83
N PRO A 565 -11.26 -37.20 -5.05
CA PRO A 565 -11.24 -36.96 -3.60
C PRO A 565 -10.10 -37.65 -2.84
N SER A 566 -9.59 -38.78 -3.33
CA SER A 566 -8.48 -39.51 -2.71
C SER A 566 -7.16 -38.72 -2.74
N ALA A 567 -6.94 -37.87 -3.75
CA ALA A 567 -5.78 -36.97 -3.81
C ALA A 567 -5.82 -35.89 -2.73
N PHE A 568 -7.01 -35.56 -2.23
CA PHE A 568 -7.27 -34.45 -1.32
C PHE A 568 -7.35 -34.89 0.15
N ALA A 569 -7.45 -36.19 0.41
CA ALA A 569 -7.61 -36.74 1.75
C ALA A 569 -6.32 -36.68 2.60
N ALA A 570 -5.16 -36.57 1.97
CA ALA A 570 -3.85 -36.63 2.64
C ALA A 570 -3.36 -35.30 3.24
N GLY A 571 -4.14 -34.22 3.13
CA GLY A 571 -3.77 -32.90 3.67
C GLY A 571 -2.65 -32.18 2.91
N LYS A 572 -2.32 -32.64 1.69
CA LYS A 572 -1.42 -31.97 0.75
C LYS A 572 -2.24 -31.33 -0.37
N PRO A 573 -1.83 -30.16 -0.90
CA PRO A 573 -2.53 -29.56 -2.03
C PRO A 573 -2.45 -30.45 -3.26
N ALA A 574 -3.56 -30.58 -3.96
CA ALA A 574 -3.60 -31.21 -5.27
C ALA A 574 -4.28 -30.31 -6.31
N VAL A 575 -3.81 -30.40 -7.55
CA VAL A 575 -4.44 -29.78 -8.72
C VAL A 575 -4.74 -30.85 -9.75
N ALA A 576 -5.85 -30.73 -10.45
CA ALA A 576 -6.29 -31.72 -11.43
C ALA A 576 -6.47 -31.12 -12.83
N THR A 577 -6.16 -31.88 -13.87
CA THR A 577 -6.50 -31.58 -15.25
C THR A 577 -7.29 -32.74 -15.84
N LEU A 578 -8.54 -32.48 -16.22
CA LEU A 578 -9.44 -33.45 -16.85
C LEU A 578 -9.60 -33.10 -18.32
N LEU A 579 -9.15 -33.96 -19.25
CA LEU A 579 -9.33 -33.69 -20.69
C LEU A 579 -10.81 -33.64 -21.10
N VAL A 580 -11.65 -34.42 -20.43
CA VAL A 580 -13.10 -34.45 -20.64
C VAL A 580 -13.77 -34.70 -19.29
N GLY A 581 -14.91 -34.03 -19.05
CA GLY A 581 -15.70 -34.16 -17.82
C GLY A 581 -15.68 -32.90 -16.97
N ARG A 582 -16.34 -32.95 -15.82
CA ARG A 582 -16.30 -31.90 -14.80
C ARG A 582 -15.77 -32.49 -13.51
N ALA A 583 -14.91 -31.76 -12.82
CA ALA A 583 -14.48 -32.16 -11.50
C ALA A 583 -15.62 -32.01 -10.49
N PRO A 584 -15.62 -32.79 -9.40
CA PRO A 584 -16.49 -32.58 -8.26
C PRO A 584 -16.30 -31.18 -7.66
N ALA A 585 -17.32 -30.67 -6.97
CA ALA A 585 -17.21 -29.40 -6.25
C ALA A 585 -16.08 -29.45 -5.20
N GLY A 586 -15.29 -28.36 -5.11
CA GLY A 586 -14.17 -28.24 -4.16
C GLY A 586 -12.85 -28.86 -4.63
N VAL A 587 -12.82 -29.50 -5.81
CA VAL A 587 -11.59 -29.99 -6.45
C VAL A 587 -11.04 -28.92 -7.40
N PRO A 588 -9.82 -28.37 -7.17
CA PRO A 588 -9.21 -27.42 -8.10
C PRO A 588 -8.86 -28.11 -9.43
N ALA A 589 -9.73 -27.95 -10.42
CA ALA A 589 -9.56 -28.53 -11.74
C ALA A 589 -9.40 -27.45 -12.81
N TYR A 590 -8.45 -27.67 -13.70
CA TYR A 590 -8.00 -26.70 -14.69
C TYR A 590 -8.19 -27.23 -16.11
N PRO A 591 -8.46 -26.35 -17.10
CA PRO A 591 -8.58 -26.74 -18.50
C PRO A 591 -7.30 -27.35 -19.09
N SER A 592 -6.12 -26.94 -18.60
CA SER A 592 -4.83 -27.42 -19.07
C SER A 592 -3.89 -27.78 -17.92
N VAL A 593 -2.84 -28.54 -18.25
CA VAL A 593 -1.80 -28.95 -17.28
C VAL A 593 -0.96 -27.74 -16.88
N GLU A 594 -0.67 -26.87 -17.83
CA GLU A 594 0.15 -25.68 -17.66
C GLU A 594 -0.51 -24.66 -16.72
N GLU A 595 -1.84 -24.48 -16.81
CA GLU A 595 -2.60 -23.63 -15.88
C GLU A 595 -2.60 -24.22 -14.46
N ALA A 596 -2.84 -25.53 -14.33
CA ALA A 596 -2.81 -26.23 -13.03
C ALA A 596 -1.46 -26.08 -12.34
N VAL A 597 -0.38 -26.38 -13.07
CA VAL A 597 0.99 -26.30 -12.54
C VAL A 597 1.39 -24.86 -12.23
N ARG A 598 0.99 -23.89 -13.06
CA ARG A 598 1.25 -22.47 -12.80
C ARG A 598 0.57 -21.99 -11.52
N ALA A 599 -0.70 -22.32 -11.32
CA ALA A 599 -1.42 -21.98 -10.09
C ALA A 599 -0.72 -22.59 -8.86
N LEU A 600 -0.36 -23.87 -8.93
CA LEU A 600 0.38 -24.54 -7.86
C LEU A 600 1.74 -23.89 -7.58
N ALA A 601 2.49 -23.51 -8.62
CA ALA A 601 3.77 -22.85 -8.48
C ALA A 601 3.66 -21.48 -7.78
N ARG A 602 2.65 -20.67 -8.14
CA ARG A 602 2.38 -19.38 -7.48
C ARG A 602 2.09 -19.57 -5.99
N VAL A 603 1.26 -20.57 -5.64
CA VAL A 603 0.94 -20.89 -4.25
C VAL A 603 2.15 -21.47 -3.50
N ALA A 604 3.01 -22.25 -4.16
CA ALA A 604 4.24 -22.77 -3.57
C ALA A 604 5.26 -21.67 -3.24
N VAL A 605 5.41 -20.67 -4.11
CA VAL A 605 6.25 -19.48 -3.85
C VAL A 605 5.73 -18.71 -2.64
N TYR A 606 4.42 -18.51 -2.54
CA TYR A 606 3.80 -17.88 -1.37
C TYR A 606 3.99 -18.68 -0.08
N ALA A 607 3.81 -20.01 -0.14
CA ALA A 607 4.04 -20.89 1.00
C ALA A 607 5.51 -20.83 1.47
N ASP A 608 6.46 -20.71 0.55
CA ASP A 608 7.86 -20.48 0.88
C ASP A 608 8.08 -19.13 1.57
N TRP A 609 7.50 -18.06 1.03
CA TRP A 609 7.56 -16.74 1.64
C TRP A 609 7.00 -16.72 3.08
N LEU A 610 5.91 -17.45 3.35
CA LEU A 610 5.33 -17.57 4.70
C LEU A 610 6.30 -18.21 5.70
N ARG A 611 7.04 -19.24 5.28
CA ARG A 611 8.03 -19.94 6.11
C ARG A 611 9.25 -19.07 6.40
N ARG A 612 9.52 -18.05 5.56
CA ARG A 612 10.65 -17.15 5.77
C ARG A 612 10.40 -16.21 6.96
N PRO A 613 11.41 -15.98 7.82
CA PRO A 613 11.33 -14.96 8.85
C PRO A 613 11.15 -13.57 8.22
N ALA A 614 10.40 -12.70 8.89
CA ALA A 614 10.05 -11.39 8.34
C ALA A 614 11.21 -10.37 8.34
N GLY A 615 12.35 -10.67 8.99
CA GLY A 615 13.43 -9.72 9.22
C GLY A 615 13.02 -8.60 10.18
N LEU A 616 13.99 -7.84 10.70
CA LEU A 616 13.74 -6.67 11.54
C LEU A 616 14.41 -5.44 10.94
N PRO A 617 13.76 -4.26 10.95
CA PRO A 617 14.44 -3.00 10.66
C PRO A 617 15.50 -2.75 11.74
N PRO A 618 16.79 -2.67 11.41
CA PRO A 618 17.83 -2.49 12.41
C PRO A 618 17.89 -1.04 12.91
N GLU A 619 18.37 -0.87 14.15
CA GLU A 619 18.85 0.42 14.63
C GLU A 619 20.23 0.69 14.00
N LEU A 620 20.36 1.85 13.36
CA LEU A 620 21.58 2.23 12.67
C LEU A 620 22.34 3.29 13.49
N PRO A 621 23.61 3.04 13.87
CA PRO A 621 24.43 4.07 14.51
C PRO A 621 24.82 5.15 13.50
N ARG A 622 25.18 6.34 14.02
CA ARG A 622 25.58 7.53 13.25
C ARG A 622 24.49 8.09 12.31
N VAL A 623 23.22 8.02 12.74
CA VAL A 623 22.13 8.74 12.07
C VAL A 623 21.85 10.03 12.84
N ASP A 624 22.12 11.17 12.22
CA ASP A 624 21.87 12.52 12.75
C ASP A 624 20.74 13.19 11.95
N ARG A 625 19.53 13.12 12.52
CA ARG A 625 18.33 13.68 11.88
C ARG A 625 18.36 15.21 11.81
N GLU A 626 19.01 15.87 12.76
CA GLU A 626 19.10 17.32 12.80
C GLU A 626 20.02 17.82 11.68
N ALA A 627 21.18 17.20 11.52
CA ALA A 627 22.09 17.48 10.41
C ALA A 627 21.43 17.18 9.04
N ALA A 628 20.70 16.07 8.91
CA ALA A 628 19.97 15.74 7.69
C ALA A 628 18.91 16.80 7.34
N HIS A 629 18.16 17.30 8.33
CA HIS A 629 17.17 18.36 8.12
C HIS A 629 17.84 19.67 7.69
N ALA A 630 18.95 20.05 8.33
CA ALA A 630 19.71 21.23 7.98
C ALA A 630 20.24 21.16 6.53
N ALA A 631 20.76 19.99 6.12
CA ALA A 631 21.29 19.75 4.77
C ALA A 631 20.24 19.85 3.64
N LEU A 632 18.95 19.76 3.97
CA LEU A 632 17.85 19.89 3.01
C LEU A 632 17.24 21.30 2.96
N ARG A 633 17.68 22.25 3.78
CA ARG A 633 17.16 23.63 3.76
C ARG A 633 17.39 24.25 2.38
N PRO A 634 16.37 24.87 1.75
CA PRO A 634 16.50 25.44 0.39
C PRO A 634 17.68 26.40 0.23
N GLU A 635 18.04 27.12 1.28
CA GLU A 635 19.10 28.12 1.30
C GLU A 635 20.51 27.52 1.41
N ALA A 636 20.63 26.26 1.85
CA ALA A 636 21.89 25.60 2.19
C ALA A 636 21.87 24.11 1.79
N LEU A 637 21.36 23.81 0.59
CA LEU A 637 21.25 22.44 0.10
C LEU A 637 22.62 21.76 0.01
N ASP A 638 22.84 20.74 0.84
CA ASP A 638 24.09 19.99 0.92
C ASP A 638 23.85 18.48 0.79
N PRO A 639 23.85 17.94 -0.44
CA PRO A 639 23.66 16.51 -0.67
C PRO A 639 24.73 15.61 -0.01
N VAL A 640 25.95 16.11 0.17
CA VAL A 640 27.05 15.32 0.79
C VAL A 640 26.87 15.29 2.30
N GLY A 641 26.56 16.44 2.91
CA GLY A 641 26.19 16.53 4.33
C GLY A 641 24.97 15.69 4.66
N LEU A 642 23.99 15.60 3.76
CA LEU A 642 22.83 14.70 3.92
C LEU A 642 23.26 13.23 3.98
N LEU A 643 24.14 12.78 3.07
CA LEU A 643 24.63 11.40 3.08
C LEU A 643 25.45 11.10 4.34
N ALA A 644 26.33 12.03 4.74
CA ALA A 644 27.12 11.92 5.96
C ALA A 644 26.25 11.85 7.22
N ALA A 645 25.12 12.57 7.26
CA ALA A 645 24.15 12.51 8.34
C ALA A 645 23.48 11.13 8.50
N TYR A 646 23.50 10.29 7.46
CA TYR A 646 23.09 8.88 7.52
C TYR A 646 24.29 7.91 7.66
N GLY A 647 25.50 8.43 7.85
CA GLY A 647 26.74 7.66 7.95
C GLY A 647 27.23 7.09 6.61
N ILE A 648 26.82 7.69 5.49
CA ILE A 648 27.26 7.33 4.14
C ILE A 648 28.41 8.27 3.72
N ASP A 649 29.63 7.75 3.80
CA ASP A 649 30.85 8.51 3.50
C ASP A 649 31.18 8.42 1.99
N VAL A 650 31.14 9.56 1.30
CA VAL A 650 31.50 9.70 -0.12
C VAL A 650 32.94 10.19 -0.25
N VAL A 651 33.74 9.53 -1.09
CA VAL A 651 35.15 9.91 -1.29
C VAL A 651 35.24 11.32 -1.89
N GLU A 652 35.98 12.21 -1.22
CA GLU A 652 36.12 13.62 -1.60
C GLU A 652 36.50 13.77 -3.07
N SER A 653 35.78 14.62 -3.80
CA SER A 653 36.10 14.98 -5.19
C SER A 653 36.19 16.49 -5.31
N VAL A 654 37.27 16.98 -5.90
CA VAL A 654 37.56 18.41 -6.00
C VAL A 654 37.39 18.84 -7.44
N PRO A 655 36.47 19.78 -7.74
CA PRO A 655 36.30 20.28 -9.09
C PRO A 655 37.51 21.15 -9.49
N ALA A 656 37.98 20.97 -10.72
CA ALA A 656 39.01 21.78 -11.34
C ALA A 656 38.61 22.15 -12.76
N ARG A 657 38.91 23.40 -13.16
CA ARG A 657 38.65 23.97 -14.50
C ARG A 657 39.93 24.38 -15.22
N SER A 658 41.09 24.09 -14.64
CA SER A 658 42.41 24.30 -15.24
C SER A 658 43.40 23.22 -14.79
N ALA A 659 44.50 23.06 -15.54
CA ALA A 659 45.54 22.11 -15.19
C ALA A 659 46.20 22.45 -13.85
N VAL A 660 46.32 23.75 -13.54
CA VAL A 660 46.87 24.24 -12.28
C VAL A 660 45.95 23.87 -11.12
N GLU A 661 44.64 24.16 -11.23
CA GLU A 661 43.66 23.76 -10.21
C GLU A 661 43.63 22.25 -10.00
N ALA A 662 43.78 21.45 -11.07
CA ALA A 662 43.80 20.00 -10.97
C ALA A 662 45.05 19.48 -10.24
N VAL A 663 46.21 20.09 -10.48
CA VAL A 663 47.46 19.77 -9.77
C VAL A 663 47.38 20.20 -8.30
N ASP A 664 46.87 21.39 -8.01
CA ASP A 664 46.71 21.89 -6.63
C ASP A 664 45.74 21.00 -5.84
N ALA A 665 44.63 20.61 -6.45
CA ALA A 665 43.70 19.64 -5.88
C ALA A 665 44.37 18.28 -5.64
N ALA A 666 45.16 17.77 -6.60
CA ALA A 666 45.88 16.51 -6.45
C ALA A 666 46.92 16.55 -5.33
N ALA A 667 47.66 17.64 -5.20
CA ALA A 667 48.63 17.84 -4.13
C ALA A 667 47.95 17.89 -2.74
N ARG A 668 46.74 18.47 -2.66
CA ARG A 668 45.93 18.50 -1.43
C ARG A 668 45.41 17.12 -1.04
N LEU A 669 44.90 16.37 -2.02
CA LEU A 669 44.30 15.04 -1.80
C LEU A 669 45.34 13.94 -1.59
N GLY A 670 46.57 14.14 -2.08
CA GLY A 670 47.64 13.15 -2.06
C GLY A 670 47.62 12.25 -3.30
N PHE A 671 48.81 11.93 -3.81
CA PHE A 671 49.00 11.03 -4.95
C PHE A 671 49.03 9.55 -4.54
N PRO A 672 48.61 8.61 -5.41
CA PRO A 672 48.07 8.83 -6.75
C PRO A 672 46.61 9.27 -6.76
N VAL A 673 46.22 10.04 -7.78
CA VAL A 673 44.84 10.53 -7.97
C VAL A 673 44.23 10.05 -9.28
N ALA A 674 42.91 10.16 -9.38
CA ALA A 674 42.16 10.01 -10.62
C ALA A 674 41.63 11.36 -11.12
N LEU A 675 41.60 11.53 -12.44
CA LEU A 675 40.87 12.60 -13.11
C LEU A 675 39.61 12.04 -13.78
N LYS A 676 38.47 12.70 -13.55
CA LYS A 676 37.17 12.32 -14.10
C LYS A 676 36.54 13.52 -14.80
N ALA A 677 35.98 13.34 -15.99
CA ALA A 677 35.22 14.40 -16.65
C ALA A 677 34.03 14.81 -15.77
N ALA A 678 33.78 16.11 -15.58
CA ALA A 678 32.73 16.59 -14.69
C ALA A 678 31.31 16.51 -15.32
N ALA A 679 31.21 16.27 -16.62
CA ALA A 679 29.93 16.18 -17.33
C ALA A 679 29.05 15.01 -16.80
N PRO A 680 27.74 15.24 -16.57
CA PRO A 680 26.81 14.18 -16.17
C PRO A 680 26.85 12.99 -17.16
N GLY A 681 26.83 11.76 -16.64
CA GLY A 681 26.87 10.54 -17.46
C GLY A 681 28.27 10.07 -17.92
N LEU A 682 29.29 10.93 -17.87
CA LEU A 682 30.68 10.56 -18.24
C LEU A 682 31.56 10.19 -17.04
N ARG A 683 31.15 10.55 -15.82
CA ARG A 683 31.96 10.46 -14.57
C ARG A 683 32.42 9.05 -14.18
N HIS A 684 31.78 8.00 -14.70
CA HIS A 684 32.09 6.59 -14.43
C HIS A 684 32.46 5.81 -15.71
N ARG A 685 32.52 6.48 -16.88
CA ARG A 685 32.73 5.85 -18.19
C ARG A 685 34.21 5.71 -18.54
N LEU A 686 34.87 4.74 -17.90
CA LEU A 686 36.24 4.33 -18.18
C LEU A 686 36.45 3.90 -19.64
N ASP A 687 35.44 3.25 -20.22
CA ASP A 687 35.40 2.76 -21.61
C ASP A 687 35.52 3.88 -22.64
N LEU A 688 34.99 5.07 -22.34
CA LEU A 688 35.09 6.26 -23.20
C LEU A 688 36.36 7.07 -22.94
N GLY A 689 37.15 6.69 -21.93
CA GLY A 689 38.30 7.44 -21.48
C GLY A 689 37.97 8.75 -20.75
N ALA A 690 36.74 8.91 -20.28
CA ALA A 690 36.31 10.04 -19.46
C ALA A 690 36.81 9.94 -18.01
N VAL A 691 37.49 8.85 -17.66
CA VAL A 691 38.15 8.60 -16.38
C VAL A 691 39.60 8.18 -16.64
N ARG A 692 40.54 8.79 -15.94
CA ARG A 692 41.98 8.48 -15.96
C ARG A 692 42.41 8.18 -14.54
N LEU A 693 42.88 6.97 -14.30
CA LEU A 693 43.23 6.45 -12.98
C LEU A 693 44.74 6.48 -12.78
N ASP A 694 45.16 6.35 -11.52
CA ASP A 694 46.54 6.09 -11.10
C ASP A 694 47.56 7.14 -11.59
N LEU A 695 47.24 8.42 -11.42
CA LEU A 695 48.13 9.54 -11.78
C LEU A 695 49.07 9.81 -10.60
N PRO A 696 50.38 9.49 -10.71
CA PRO A 696 51.27 9.41 -9.55
C PRO A 696 51.92 10.75 -9.17
N ASP A 697 51.88 11.75 -10.05
CA ASP A 697 52.57 13.02 -9.85
C ASP A 697 51.89 14.20 -10.59
N ALA A 698 52.28 15.41 -10.20
CA ALA A 698 51.78 16.67 -10.75
C ALA A 698 51.97 16.81 -12.26
N ALA A 699 53.11 16.34 -12.80
CA ALA A 699 53.41 16.43 -14.23
C ALA A 699 52.44 15.57 -15.05
N THR A 700 52.13 14.38 -14.55
CA THR A 700 51.18 13.45 -15.17
C THR A 700 49.76 14.01 -15.08
N VAL A 701 49.33 14.52 -13.91
CA VAL A 701 48.02 15.20 -13.76
C VAL A 701 47.86 16.35 -14.74
N HIS A 702 48.87 17.22 -14.87
CA HIS A 702 48.83 18.37 -15.77
C HIS A 702 48.63 17.94 -17.24
N ARG A 703 49.41 16.97 -17.71
CA ARG A 703 49.31 16.46 -19.10
C ARG A 703 47.96 15.78 -19.34
N THR A 704 47.54 14.90 -18.44
CA THR A 704 46.28 14.17 -18.55
C THR A 704 45.07 15.10 -18.49
N TYR A 705 45.12 16.16 -17.67
CA TYR A 705 44.10 17.21 -17.69
C TYR A 705 43.97 17.85 -19.07
N ALA A 706 45.08 18.25 -19.69
CA ALA A 706 45.05 18.90 -21.00
C ALA A 706 44.43 18.00 -22.08
N GLU A 707 44.77 16.71 -22.07
CA GLU A 707 44.21 15.70 -22.96
C GLU A 707 42.70 15.51 -22.73
N MET A 708 42.26 15.36 -21.47
CA MET A 708 40.85 15.18 -21.15
C MET A 708 40.03 16.44 -21.46
N ALA A 709 40.56 17.63 -21.15
CA ALA A 709 39.89 18.90 -21.36
C ALA A 709 39.62 19.18 -22.85
N ALA A 710 40.53 18.75 -23.73
CA ALA A 710 40.36 18.87 -25.18
C ALA A 710 39.21 18.02 -25.74
N VAL A 711 38.88 16.88 -25.09
CA VAL A 711 37.90 15.92 -25.58
C VAL A 711 36.54 16.05 -24.87
N PHE A 712 36.54 16.25 -23.55
CA PHE A 712 35.34 16.20 -22.70
C PHE A 712 34.99 17.56 -22.07
N GLY A 713 35.77 18.61 -22.35
CA GLY A 713 35.61 19.96 -21.79
C GLY A 713 36.44 20.20 -20.53
N ALA A 714 36.64 21.48 -20.20
CA ALA A 714 37.59 21.92 -19.16
C ALA A 714 37.23 21.49 -17.72
N ALA A 715 35.98 21.15 -17.43
CA ALA A 715 35.59 20.79 -16.08
C ALA A 715 35.92 19.32 -15.79
N VAL A 716 36.79 19.09 -14.81
CA VAL A 716 37.14 17.76 -14.30
C VAL A 716 36.95 17.69 -12.78
N LEU A 717 36.91 16.47 -12.25
CA LEU A 717 36.95 16.16 -10.84
C LEU A 717 38.27 15.42 -10.54
N VAL A 718 39.00 15.89 -9.53
CA VAL A 718 40.17 15.22 -8.97
C VAL A 718 39.75 14.44 -7.74
N GLN A 719 40.11 13.17 -7.65
CA GLN A 719 39.72 12.29 -6.54
C GLN A 719 40.90 11.38 -6.16
N PRO A 720 41.15 11.10 -4.87
CA PRO A 720 42.20 10.15 -4.47
C PRO A 720 41.89 8.73 -4.96
N MET A 721 42.93 7.96 -5.26
CA MET A 721 42.78 6.54 -5.54
C MET A 721 42.38 5.77 -4.28
N VAL A 722 41.46 4.81 -4.43
CA VAL A 722 41.16 3.82 -3.39
C VAL A 722 41.58 2.44 -3.86
N PRO A 723 41.80 1.47 -2.95
CA PRO A 723 42.12 0.10 -3.34
C PRO A 723 41.06 -0.49 -4.29
N PRO A 724 41.46 -1.33 -5.26
CA PRO A 724 40.54 -1.92 -6.24
C PRO A 724 39.56 -2.89 -5.55
N GLY A 725 38.36 -3.03 -6.13
CA GLY A 725 37.30 -3.88 -5.62
C GLY A 725 36.27 -4.19 -6.69
N VAL A 726 35.24 -4.96 -6.33
CA VAL A 726 34.11 -5.23 -7.22
C VAL A 726 33.24 -3.97 -7.28
N ALA A 727 33.04 -3.43 -8.48
CA ALA A 727 32.17 -2.29 -8.68
C ALA A 727 30.70 -2.69 -8.53
N CYS A 728 29.96 -1.95 -7.71
CA CYS A 728 28.54 -2.11 -7.45
C CYS A 728 27.82 -0.78 -7.67
N VAL A 729 26.50 -0.85 -7.84
CA VAL A 729 25.60 0.28 -8.01
C VAL A 729 24.48 0.16 -7.00
N VAL A 730 24.20 1.25 -6.28
CA VAL A 730 23.04 1.35 -5.39
C VAL A 730 22.16 2.49 -5.89
N GLU A 731 20.88 2.23 -6.02
CA GLU A 731 19.90 3.20 -6.51
C GLU A 731 18.73 3.33 -5.56
N LEU A 732 18.16 4.51 -5.51
CA LEU A 732 16.90 4.83 -4.88
C LEU A 732 16.07 5.57 -5.90
N VAL A 733 14.86 5.08 -6.14
CA VAL A 733 13.88 5.73 -7.01
C VAL A 733 12.52 5.78 -6.33
N GLU A 734 11.74 6.80 -6.65
CA GLU A 734 10.34 6.86 -6.25
C GLU A 734 9.48 6.15 -7.31
N ASP A 735 9.01 4.95 -7.00
CA ASP A 735 8.13 4.17 -7.84
C ASP A 735 6.64 4.55 -7.61
N PRO A 736 5.82 4.72 -8.67
CA PRO A 736 4.41 5.09 -8.52
C PRO A 736 3.52 4.03 -7.86
N ALA A 737 3.92 2.76 -7.85
CA ALA A 737 3.17 1.63 -7.32
C ALA A 737 3.68 1.17 -5.94
N PHE A 738 4.95 1.41 -5.61
CA PHE A 738 5.57 1.00 -4.32
C PHE A 738 6.11 2.14 -3.45
N GLY A 739 6.21 3.37 -3.96
CA GLY A 739 6.89 4.47 -3.28
C GLY A 739 8.42 4.35 -3.40
N PRO A 740 9.22 4.76 -2.40
CA PRO A 740 10.66 4.65 -2.47
C PRO A 740 11.10 3.19 -2.47
N VAL A 741 11.85 2.82 -3.50
CA VAL A 741 12.45 1.48 -3.66
C VAL A 741 13.96 1.60 -3.80
N VAL A 742 14.68 0.69 -3.15
CA VAL A 742 16.14 0.61 -3.18
C VAL A 742 16.56 -0.52 -4.11
N GLY A 743 17.45 -0.21 -5.04
CA GLY A 743 18.03 -1.13 -6.01
C GLY A 743 19.50 -1.43 -5.70
N PHE A 744 19.91 -2.67 -5.93
CA PHE A 744 21.31 -3.10 -5.87
C PHE A 744 21.68 -3.91 -7.11
N GLY A 745 22.86 -3.65 -7.67
CA GLY A 745 23.43 -4.45 -8.75
C GLY A 745 24.94 -4.31 -8.83
N LEU A 746 25.55 -5.13 -9.69
CA LEU A 746 26.98 -4.99 -10.00
C LEU A 746 27.17 -3.97 -11.12
N GLY A 747 28.20 -3.15 -11.02
CA GLY A 747 28.53 -2.14 -12.01
C GLY A 747 29.22 -2.73 -13.23
N GLY A 748 28.93 -2.15 -14.41
CA GLY A 748 29.54 -2.54 -15.68
C GLY A 748 28.54 -2.55 -16.83
N VAL A 749 29.03 -2.33 -18.04
CA VAL A 749 28.18 -2.20 -19.24
C VAL A 749 27.33 -3.46 -19.49
N ALA A 750 27.88 -4.65 -19.24
CA ALA A 750 27.16 -5.90 -19.46
C ALA A 750 26.01 -6.11 -18.44
N THR A 751 26.21 -5.75 -17.18
CA THR A 751 25.16 -5.87 -16.15
C THR A 751 24.07 -4.82 -16.36
N GLU A 752 24.44 -3.60 -16.78
CA GLU A 752 23.51 -2.53 -17.17
C GLU A 752 22.64 -2.96 -18.37
N LEU A 753 23.22 -3.51 -19.43
CA LEU A 753 22.48 -3.95 -20.62
C LEU A 753 21.57 -5.16 -20.36
N LEU A 754 21.90 -6.00 -19.39
CA LEU A 754 21.12 -7.19 -19.02
C LEU A 754 20.07 -6.90 -17.94
N GLY A 755 20.05 -5.70 -17.36
CA GLY A 755 19.16 -5.34 -16.25
C GLY A 755 19.40 -6.18 -15.00
N ASP A 756 20.65 -6.56 -14.71
CA ASP A 756 20.99 -7.45 -13.58
C ASP A 756 21.00 -6.70 -12.24
N GLN A 757 19.81 -6.29 -11.79
CA GLN A 757 19.59 -5.54 -10.55
C GLN A 757 18.43 -6.16 -9.75
N ALA A 758 18.56 -6.10 -8.43
CA ALA A 758 17.52 -6.48 -7.49
C ALA A 758 16.91 -5.25 -6.81
N TRP A 759 15.62 -5.30 -6.46
CA TRP A 759 14.88 -4.17 -5.89
C TRP A 759 14.08 -4.57 -4.65
N ARG A 760 13.98 -3.65 -3.68
CA ARG A 760 13.12 -3.78 -2.48
C ARG A 760 12.41 -2.48 -2.13
N ALA A 761 11.19 -2.60 -1.61
CA ALA A 761 10.45 -1.49 -1.06
C ALA A 761 10.98 -1.11 0.34
N VAL A 762 10.93 0.18 0.67
CA VAL A 762 11.33 0.72 1.97
C VAL A 762 10.14 0.71 2.95
N PRO A 763 10.34 0.41 4.26
CA PRO A 763 11.61 0.20 4.96
C PRO A 763 12.24 -1.18 4.72
N LEU A 764 13.57 -1.21 4.60
CA LEU A 764 14.34 -2.45 4.50
C LEU A 764 14.55 -3.08 5.88
N THR A 765 14.45 -4.41 5.93
CA THR A 765 14.93 -5.21 7.06
C THR A 765 16.37 -5.67 6.85
N ASP A 766 16.99 -6.18 7.91
CA ASP A 766 18.28 -6.87 7.86
C ASP A 766 18.33 -7.98 6.80
N LEU A 767 17.27 -8.79 6.70
CA LEU A 767 17.15 -9.84 5.69
C LEU A 767 16.96 -9.28 4.28
N ASP A 768 16.12 -8.24 4.12
CA ASP A 768 15.90 -7.61 2.81
C ASP A 768 17.24 -7.09 2.22
N ALA A 769 18.08 -6.48 3.05
CA ALA A 769 19.38 -5.96 2.63
C ALA A 769 20.38 -7.07 2.29
N ALA A 770 20.41 -8.16 3.06
CA ALA A 770 21.27 -9.30 2.77
C ALA A 770 20.88 -10.02 1.48
N GLU A 771 19.57 -10.23 1.26
CA GLU A 771 19.03 -10.84 0.04
C GLU A 771 19.26 -9.97 -1.18
N LEU A 772 19.09 -8.64 -1.08
CA LEU A 772 19.38 -7.70 -2.16
C LEU A 772 20.81 -7.85 -2.70
N VAL A 773 21.78 -8.11 -1.83
CA VAL A 773 23.18 -8.30 -2.22
C VAL A 773 23.40 -9.62 -2.96
N ASP A 774 22.60 -10.65 -2.66
CA ASP A 774 22.74 -12.01 -3.20
C ASP A 774 21.93 -12.27 -4.47
N GLU A 775 20.89 -11.46 -4.72
CA GLU A 775 19.92 -11.72 -5.78
C GLU A 775 20.40 -11.43 -7.22
N PRO A 776 21.25 -10.41 -7.50
CA PRO A 776 21.78 -10.23 -8.84
C PRO A 776 22.48 -11.49 -9.35
N ARG A 777 22.27 -11.84 -10.61
CA ARG A 777 22.87 -13.04 -11.24
C ARG A 777 24.39 -13.00 -11.22
N ALA A 778 24.97 -11.79 -11.24
CA ALA A 778 26.40 -11.56 -11.10
C ALA A 778 26.92 -11.54 -9.64
N ALA A 779 26.06 -11.67 -8.62
CA ALA A 779 26.44 -11.73 -7.21
C ALA A 779 27.51 -12.79 -6.85
N PRO A 780 27.69 -13.93 -7.57
CA PRO A 780 28.83 -14.82 -7.35
C PRO A 780 30.21 -14.13 -7.44
N LEU A 781 30.34 -12.99 -8.14
CA LEU A 781 31.57 -12.18 -8.14
C LEU A 781 31.91 -11.64 -6.74
N LEU A 782 30.92 -11.35 -5.91
CA LEU A 782 31.08 -10.89 -4.53
C LEU A 782 31.62 -11.99 -3.61
N ARG A 783 31.46 -13.26 -3.99
CA ARG A 783 31.87 -14.44 -3.20
C ARG A 783 33.27 -14.96 -3.55
N GLY A 784 34.00 -14.27 -4.43
CA GLY A 784 35.35 -14.67 -4.82
C GLY A 784 35.41 -15.53 -6.08
N HIS A 785 34.89 -15.02 -7.20
CA HIS A 785 34.96 -15.72 -8.49
C HIS A 785 36.41 -15.82 -9.01
N ARG A 786 36.79 -16.98 -9.57
CA ARG A 786 38.14 -17.25 -10.12
C ARG A 786 39.30 -17.00 -9.15
N GLY A 787 39.09 -17.25 -7.85
CA GLY A 787 40.14 -17.14 -6.84
C GLY A 787 40.35 -15.73 -6.28
N ALA A 788 39.51 -14.76 -6.64
CA ALA A 788 39.44 -13.48 -5.93
C ALA A 788 38.99 -13.68 -4.47
N ALA A 789 39.41 -12.79 -3.57
CA ALA A 789 38.90 -12.79 -2.20
C ALA A 789 37.43 -12.34 -2.17
N PRO A 790 36.57 -12.96 -1.34
CA PRO A 790 35.22 -12.47 -1.12
C PRO A 790 35.22 -11.04 -0.59
N VAL A 791 34.24 -10.23 -1.01
CA VAL A 791 34.07 -8.87 -0.49
C VAL A 791 33.34 -8.87 0.85
N ASP A 792 33.44 -7.76 1.58
CA ASP A 792 32.64 -7.51 2.77
C ASP A 792 31.19 -7.21 2.37
N ARG A 793 30.40 -8.29 2.36
CA ARG A 793 28.96 -8.24 2.05
C ARG A 793 28.15 -7.59 3.16
N ALA A 794 28.63 -7.62 4.40
CA ALA A 794 27.94 -6.98 5.52
C ALA A 794 28.02 -5.45 5.40
N ALA A 795 29.15 -4.91 4.95
CA ALA A 795 29.29 -3.49 4.64
C ALA A 795 28.35 -3.02 3.50
N LEU A 796 28.14 -3.86 2.47
CA LEU A 796 27.15 -3.59 1.43
C LEU A 796 25.72 -3.57 1.97
N ALA A 797 25.37 -4.54 2.82
CA ALA A 797 24.06 -4.59 3.46
C ALA A 797 23.83 -3.37 4.38
N ASP A 798 24.82 -2.95 5.18
CA ASP A 798 24.76 -1.73 6.00
C ASP A 798 24.53 -0.47 5.14
N LEU A 799 25.22 -0.34 4.00
CA LEU A 799 24.98 0.75 3.06
C LEU A 799 23.54 0.77 2.55
N LEU A 800 23.00 -0.38 2.14
CA LEU A 800 21.61 -0.49 1.67
C LEU A 800 20.62 -0.11 2.75
N LEU A 801 20.83 -0.55 3.99
CA LEU A 801 20.01 -0.17 5.15
C LEU A 801 20.03 1.35 5.40
N ARG A 802 21.21 2.00 5.30
CA ARG A 802 21.34 3.46 5.43
C ARG A 802 20.61 4.20 4.31
N VAL A 803 20.73 3.74 3.06
CA VAL A 803 19.98 4.31 1.93
C VAL A 803 18.48 4.13 2.12
N GLY A 804 18.04 2.96 2.57
CA GLY A 804 16.64 2.69 2.91
C GLY A 804 16.12 3.60 4.03
N ARG A 805 16.90 3.80 5.10
CA ARG A 805 16.54 4.71 6.20
C ARG A 805 16.45 6.16 5.74
N LEU A 806 17.40 6.62 4.94
CA LEU A 806 17.37 7.95 4.32
C LEU A 806 16.11 8.14 3.47
N ALA A 807 15.78 7.14 2.64
CA ALA A 807 14.59 7.18 1.79
C ALA A 807 13.28 7.24 2.59
N ASP A 808 13.21 6.53 3.72
CA ASP A 808 12.04 6.49 4.61
C ASP A 808 11.82 7.85 5.30
N GLU A 809 12.90 8.43 5.85
CA GLU A 809 12.86 9.65 6.66
C GLU A 809 12.89 10.94 5.84
N GLN A 810 13.36 10.92 4.58
CA GLN A 810 13.53 12.12 3.75
C GLN A 810 12.68 12.10 2.47
N PRO A 811 11.37 12.43 2.56
CA PRO A 811 10.46 12.48 1.41
C PRO A 811 10.84 13.39 0.24
N ARG A 812 11.73 14.35 0.50
CA ARG A 812 12.22 15.29 -0.51
C ARG A 812 13.25 14.66 -1.44
N VAL A 813 13.90 13.56 -1.03
CA VAL A 813 14.84 12.81 -1.88
C VAL A 813 14.02 11.94 -2.83
N ARG A 814 14.01 12.31 -4.12
CA ARG A 814 13.23 11.61 -5.17
C ARG A 814 14.05 10.59 -5.94
N ALA A 815 15.38 10.74 -5.92
CA ALA A 815 16.30 9.71 -6.40
C ALA A 815 17.67 9.88 -5.72
N LEU A 816 18.37 8.76 -5.54
CA LEU A 816 19.77 8.70 -5.16
C LEU A 816 20.45 7.63 -6.02
N THR A 817 21.63 7.93 -6.56
CA THR A 817 22.47 6.95 -7.25
C THR A 817 23.86 6.99 -6.65
N LEU A 818 24.32 5.85 -6.15
CA LEU A 818 25.70 5.63 -5.72
C LEU A 818 26.39 4.78 -6.79
N ASN A 819 27.20 5.41 -7.64
CA ASN A 819 27.83 4.73 -8.77
C ASN A 819 29.22 5.31 -9.12
N PRO A 820 30.33 4.55 -8.94
CA PRO A 820 30.37 3.20 -8.38
C PRO A 820 30.55 3.18 -6.85
N VAL A 821 30.07 2.10 -6.23
CA VAL A 821 30.47 1.65 -4.90
C VAL A 821 31.49 0.52 -5.08
N LEU A 822 32.73 0.70 -4.63
CA LEU A 822 33.74 -0.36 -4.69
C LEU A 822 33.67 -1.23 -3.43
N ALA A 823 33.37 -2.52 -3.60
CA ALA A 823 33.33 -3.50 -2.52
C ALA A 823 34.63 -4.32 -2.46
N ARG A 824 35.16 -4.49 -1.25
CA ARG A 824 36.45 -5.13 -0.96
C ARG A 824 36.34 -6.02 0.27
N PRO A 825 37.32 -6.93 0.51
CA PRO A 825 37.32 -7.76 1.72
C PRO A 825 37.35 -6.97 3.04
N ASP A 826 37.82 -5.72 3.01
CA ASP A 826 38.00 -4.84 4.17
C ASP A 826 36.93 -3.73 4.28
N GLY A 827 35.91 -3.75 3.43
CA GLY A 827 34.80 -2.79 3.46
C GLY A 827 34.43 -2.24 2.09
N ILE A 828 33.90 -1.01 2.07
CA ILE A 828 33.40 -0.37 0.85
C ILE A 828 33.95 1.05 0.66
N SER A 829 33.87 1.58 -0.56
CA SER A 829 34.14 3.00 -0.83
C SER A 829 33.14 3.53 -1.86
N VAL A 830 32.36 4.54 -1.48
CA VAL A 830 31.41 5.21 -2.36
C VAL A 830 32.14 6.30 -3.14
N LEU A 831 32.39 6.06 -4.44
CA LEU A 831 33.19 6.99 -5.24
C LEU A 831 32.41 8.19 -5.76
N HIS A 832 31.10 8.05 -5.91
CA HIS A 832 30.26 9.11 -6.41
C HIS A 832 28.82 8.91 -5.96
N ALA A 833 28.16 10.02 -5.64
CA ALA A 833 26.74 10.07 -5.35
C ALA A 833 26.07 11.18 -6.16
N THR A 834 24.87 10.91 -6.66
CA THR A 834 23.98 11.91 -7.24
C THR A 834 22.66 11.87 -6.49
N VAL A 835 22.22 13.01 -5.97
CA VAL A 835 20.95 13.15 -5.23
C VAL A 835 20.04 14.08 -6.00
N ARG A 836 18.81 13.64 -6.26
CA ARG A 836 17.77 14.48 -6.86
C ARG A 836 16.72 14.80 -5.81
N ILE A 837 16.56 16.10 -5.56
CA ILE A 837 15.62 16.62 -4.57
C ILE A 837 14.42 17.23 -5.30
N GLY A 838 13.22 16.88 -4.86
CA GLY A 838 11.95 17.37 -5.41
C GLY A 838 11.19 18.27 -4.44
N SER A 839 10.09 18.85 -4.91
CA SER A 839 9.14 19.54 -4.03
C SER A 839 8.60 18.56 -2.99
N ALA A 840 8.42 19.06 -1.76
CA ALA A 840 7.80 18.36 -0.65
C ALA A 840 6.28 18.26 -0.86
N VAL A 841 5.83 17.78 -2.03
CA VAL A 841 4.46 17.27 -2.14
C VAL A 841 4.36 16.19 -1.06
N PRO A 842 3.48 16.36 -0.05
CA PRO A 842 3.36 15.42 1.04
C PRO A 842 3.20 14.02 0.46
N ARG A 843 4.07 13.08 0.83
CA ARG A 843 3.80 11.70 0.43
C ARG A 843 2.47 11.28 1.11
N PRO A 844 1.54 10.61 0.41
CA PRO A 844 0.23 10.27 0.95
C PRO A 844 0.28 9.48 2.27
N ASP A 845 1.38 8.77 2.53
CA ASP A 845 1.61 7.90 3.68
C ASP A 845 2.44 8.53 4.82
N THR A 846 3.09 9.67 4.59
CA THR A 846 3.87 10.36 5.62
C THR A 846 3.10 11.57 6.14
N GLY A 847 2.90 11.63 7.46
CA GLY A 847 2.19 12.71 8.13
C GLY A 847 0.90 12.25 8.79
N PRO A 848 0.06 13.19 9.24
CA PRO A 848 -1.16 12.89 9.98
C PRO A 848 -2.22 12.28 9.06
N ARG A 849 -3.11 11.46 9.64
CA ARG A 849 -4.11 10.74 8.87
C ARG A 849 -5.07 11.68 8.12
N ARG A 850 -5.39 11.30 6.89
CA ARG A 850 -6.30 11.95 5.95
C ARG A 850 -6.84 10.93 4.94
N LEU A 851 -7.99 11.22 4.34
CA LEU A 851 -8.60 10.45 3.25
C LEU A 851 -7.97 10.77 1.89
#